data_AF-A0A8H4RP57-F1
#
_entry.id   AF-A0A8H4RP57-F1
#
_cell.length_a   1.000
_cell.length_b   1.000
_cell.length_c   1.000
_cell.angle_alpha   90.00
_cell.angle_beta   90.00
_cell.angle_gamma   90.00
#
_symmetry.space_group_name_H-M   'P 1'
#
loop_
_entity.id
_entity.type
_entity.pdbx_description
1 polymer ?
#
loop_
_entity_poly.entity_id
_entity_poly.type
_entity_poly.pdbx_seq_one_letter_code
_entity_poly.pdbx_strand_id
1 'polypeptide(L)'
;MKLDSDSSTLSPLPDVLSHGLVAVSTFGLLSFFCSISLFFYLTWKLIIWHRYAVVKTPTNQLLLLIYNLLLADIQQACAFLLNITALRNNAIIVGTPVCFAQGWFVSTGDLASSVFICMIAVHTFFGVVRNYRPPTGAFYCCIFAGWAFVYTMAAIGPIIHGKDFYVRAAAWCWINDAFSSERLWLHYFWIFVAMFSTALIYASIYLWLRTKTQAGDIPSKTVHGATPLMILYPLIYTVCTAPLASLRIYALAGHDVSLGFFCMAGTMIACNGWLDVLLYASTRSDIVFAEGPPSEDTGLGTFVFMGNGRSMGNANAVGTPGYDRNGSRLGSLGRRSQDSDSLEHLYGLGRIGMKAEVTSTDLAFTWKNHDEMAWYVFWCDFAAYNPRLRSFRPITVIKGRNEAMHSSETDLNLHVALELGVQHFQVALEPAKQQLTITLVQCLRYEFSNLGISLLQVNQVIEQHKLICRKMPFPKKLIPVLSFLIVFIIVWIITSSIPTAPKVAPNTQKPDRKDHKGEYANSIHNEQAYRKPEQNKEPETSKSQEQDPLNIEAPQEEAKNKWPAAIIPFRPGVVKAVGEPYTKTIVVPRTKNEEVDWIFENFGGDKFINHTIYTVDDPAAELHPPKNKGHEVMVYLSYIIDHYDNLSDVNIFMHAHRYAWHNDDLLDGDAVQMISRLSAERATREGYMNMRCHWDPGCPAWMHPGTVEEDVNKQEETMLAKSWSELFPLDPIPKVLAQPCCAQFAISKERIRSLPLARYVFYRDWLFRTSLSDYISGRVWEYIWQFIFTGDNVVCPKEHVCYCDGFGVCFGGEDEYIAYYIRHKEREKLEDELREWHISKEKFDSNPEEFGDELEPPEVGRDLELEGRIKGLLAWCEQQRQLAKEHGDVAMNRAKEAGRDWKDGDGF
;
A
#
# COMPACT_ATOMS: atom_id res chain seq x y z
N MET A 1 -44.78 13.12 29.37
CA MET A 1 -45.31 12.08 30.29
C MET A 1 -44.90 12.45 31.72
N LYS A 2 -45.57 11.96 32.78
CA LYS A 2 -44.98 12.09 34.13
C LYS A 2 -43.93 10.99 34.26
N LEU A 3 -42.66 11.38 34.31
CA LEU A 3 -41.55 10.45 34.51
C LEU A 3 -41.66 9.79 35.90
N ASP A 4 -41.24 8.54 35.97
CA ASP A 4 -40.97 7.82 37.21
C ASP A 4 -39.75 8.42 37.95
N SER A 5 -39.48 7.94 39.18
CA SER A 5 -38.36 8.44 39.98
C SER A 5 -37.01 8.29 39.29
N ASP A 6 -36.83 7.21 38.53
CA ASP A 6 -35.52 6.73 38.10
C ASP A 6 -35.13 7.33 36.75
N SER A 7 -36.14 7.67 35.93
CA SER A 7 -36.05 8.53 34.75
C SER A 7 -36.00 10.04 35.08
N SER A 8 -36.40 10.46 36.28
CA SER A 8 -36.47 11.89 36.64
C SER A 8 -35.12 12.53 37.00
N THR A 9 -35.07 13.87 37.06
CA THR A 9 -33.88 14.64 37.48
C THR A 9 -33.40 14.22 38.87
N LEU A 10 -32.12 13.83 38.98
CA LEU A 10 -31.47 13.45 40.23
C LEU A 10 -30.70 14.63 40.80
N SER A 11 -31.06 15.07 42.01
CA SER A 11 -30.35 16.11 42.77
C SER A 11 -30.63 15.95 44.27
N PRO A 12 -29.62 16.02 45.16
CA PRO A 12 -28.19 16.06 44.86
C PRO A 12 -27.69 14.73 44.25
N LEU A 13 -26.46 14.72 43.75
CA LEU A 13 -25.80 13.52 43.23
C LEU A 13 -25.31 12.63 44.40
N PRO A 14 -25.68 11.34 44.48
CA PRO A 14 -25.19 10.43 45.52
C PRO A 14 -23.67 10.21 45.43
N ASP A 15 -23.01 9.94 46.57
CA ASP A 15 -21.55 9.80 46.66
C ASP A 15 -20.95 8.75 45.72
N VAL A 16 -21.69 7.68 45.43
CA VAL A 16 -21.26 6.64 44.47
C VAL A 16 -21.18 7.20 43.04
N LEU A 17 -22.09 8.11 42.66
CA LEU A 17 -22.07 8.77 41.36
C LEU A 17 -21.12 9.98 41.34
N SER A 18 -20.96 10.72 42.44
CA SER A 18 -20.04 11.87 42.46
C SER A 18 -18.58 11.42 42.32
N HIS A 19 -18.17 10.34 42.98
CA HIS A 19 -16.84 9.75 42.77
C HIS A 19 -16.77 8.95 41.46
N GLY A 20 -17.80 8.15 41.15
CA GLY A 20 -17.80 7.28 39.97
C GLY A 20 -17.79 8.04 38.64
N LEU A 21 -18.56 9.13 38.52
CA LEU A 21 -18.59 9.93 37.30
C LEU A 21 -17.31 10.76 37.08
N VAL A 22 -16.47 10.98 38.09
CA VAL A 22 -15.12 11.56 37.89
C VAL A 22 -14.30 10.63 37.01
N ALA A 23 -14.21 9.34 37.36
CA ALA A 23 -13.46 8.36 36.55
C ALA A 23 -14.00 8.26 35.11
N VAL A 24 -15.33 8.18 34.95
CA VAL A 24 -15.99 8.19 33.62
C VAL A 24 -15.63 9.45 32.82
N SER A 25 -15.64 10.62 33.46
CA SER A 25 -15.31 11.89 32.82
C SER A 25 -13.83 12.01 32.46
N THR A 26 -12.92 11.51 33.30
CA THR A 26 -11.47 11.55 33.06
C THR A 26 -11.06 10.65 31.89
N PHE A 27 -11.59 9.42 31.81
CA PHE A 27 -11.32 8.57 30.65
C PHE A 27 -12.05 9.04 29.39
N GLY A 28 -13.24 9.64 29.51
CA GLY A 28 -13.91 10.35 28.42
C GLY A 28 -13.10 11.53 27.87
N LEU A 29 -12.48 12.34 28.74
CA LEU A 29 -11.53 13.40 28.37
C LEU A 29 -10.31 12.83 27.63
N LEU A 30 -9.70 11.76 28.17
CA LEU A 30 -8.51 11.13 27.58
C LEU A 30 -8.82 10.57 26.19
N SER A 31 -9.88 9.78 26.03
CA SER A 31 -10.32 9.27 24.73
C SER A 31 -10.68 10.38 23.75
N PHE A 32 -11.34 11.46 24.22
CA PHE A 32 -11.66 12.60 23.36
C PHE A 32 -10.40 13.27 22.81
N PHE A 33 -9.43 13.59 23.67
CA PHE A 33 -8.19 14.25 23.23
C PHE A 33 -7.30 13.31 22.39
N CYS A 34 -7.13 12.05 22.76
CA CYS A 34 -6.37 11.09 21.97
C CYS A 34 -6.98 10.89 20.56
N SER A 35 -8.29 10.64 20.49
CA SER A 35 -8.97 10.36 19.22
C SER A 35 -9.05 11.60 18.34
N ILE A 36 -9.32 12.79 18.90
CA ILE A 36 -9.40 14.02 18.11
C ILE A 36 -8.02 14.47 17.59
N SER A 37 -6.95 14.28 18.37
CA SER A 37 -5.58 14.56 17.90
C SER A 37 -5.16 13.64 16.77
N LEU A 38 -5.43 12.32 16.88
CA LEU A 38 -5.12 11.39 15.79
C LEU A 38 -6.01 11.65 14.56
N PHE A 39 -7.30 11.93 14.76
CA PHE A 39 -8.24 12.28 13.68
C PHE A 39 -7.79 13.53 12.92
N PHE A 40 -7.38 14.61 13.59
CA PHE A 40 -6.87 15.81 12.91
C PHE A 40 -5.52 15.54 12.22
N TYR A 41 -4.62 14.77 12.83
CA TYR A 41 -3.35 14.39 12.21
C TYR A 41 -3.57 13.59 10.91
N LEU A 42 -4.44 12.58 10.95
CA LEU A 42 -4.81 11.80 9.77
C LEU A 42 -5.59 12.62 8.74
N THR A 43 -6.48 13.53 9.17
CA THR A 43 -7.16 14.47 8.26
C THR A 43 -6.15 15.35 7.52
N TRP A 44 -5.15 15.88 8.23
CA TRP A 44 -4.09 16.71 7.67
C TRP A 44 -3.19 15.92 6.71
N LYS A 45 -2.76 14.70 7.07
CA LYS A 45 -2.03 13.79 6.18
C LYS A 45 -2.82 13.43 4.93
N LEU A 46 -4.10 13.05 5.06
CA LEU A 46 -4.99 12.76 3.93
C LEU A 46 -5.18 13.98 3.00
N ILE A 47 -5.29 15.19 3.56
CA ILE A 47 -5.38 16.43 2.77
C ILE A 47 -4.05 16.74 2.07
N ILE A 48 -2.91 16.55 2.73
CA ILE A 48 -1.58 16.72 2.11
C ILE A 48 -1.40 15.72 0.97
N TRP A 49 -1.62 14.44 1.19
CA TRP A 49 -1.52 13.43 0.14
C TRP A 49 -2.52 13.72 -1.00
N HIS A 50 -3.75 14.14 -0.73
CA HIS A 50 -4.71 14.46 -1.79
C HIS A 50 -4.39 15.76 -2.56
N ARG A 51 -3.62 16.70 -1.98
CA ARG A 51 -3.21 17.96 -2.63
C ARG A 51 -1.86 17.89 -3.33
N TYR A 52 -0.94 17.04 -2.85
CA TYR A 52 0.45 17.01 -3.29
C TYR A 52 0.89 15.67 -3.89
N ALA A 53 0.07 14.61 -3.86
CA ALA A 53 0.36 13.41 -4.64
C ALA A 53 0.12 13.66 -6.14
N VAL A 54 1.19 13.60 -6.92
CA VAL A 54 1.17 13.73 -8.39
C VAL A 54 0.30 12.62 -9.03
N VAL A 55 0.31 11.42 -8.44
CA VAL A 55 -0.55 10.30 -8.82
C VAL A 55 -1.63 10.09 -7.75
N LYS A 56 -2.91 10.15 -8.16
CA LYS A 56 -4.07 9.90 -7.28
C LYS A 56 -4.29 8.40 -7.05
N THR A 57 -3.37 7.76 -6.33
CA THR A 57 -3.55 6.39 -5.84
C THR A 57 -4.79 6.29 -4.93
N PRO A 58 -5.55 5.18 -4.94
CA PRO A 58 -6.68 5.02 -4.05
C PRO A 58 -6.21 4.92 -2.59
N THR A 59 -6.78 5.73 -1.70
CA THR A 59 -6.42 5.68 -0.28
C THR A 59 -6.62 4.28 0.30
N ASN A 60 -5.63 3.79 1.05
CA ASN A 60 -5.69 2.47 1.69
C ASN A 60 -7.03 2.27 2.43
N GLN A 61 -7.78 1.25 2.03
CA GLN A 61 -9.13 1.00 2.52
C GLN A 61 -9.18 0.77 4.03
N LEU A 62 -8.16 0.13 4.62
CA LEU A 62 -8.12 -0.09 6.06
C LEU A 62 -7.89 1.22 6.82
N LEU A 63 -7.02 2.12 6.31
CA LEU A 63 -6.84 3.45 6.89
C LEU A 63 -8.15 4.25 6.90
N LEU A 64 -8.96 4.15 5.84
CA LEU A 64 -10.28 4.77 5.79
C LEU A 64 -11.28 4.16 6.79
N LEU A 65 -11.23 2.86 7.06
CA LEU A 65 -12.06 2.25 8.12
C LEU A 65 -11.62 2.73 9.53
N ILE A 66 -10.31 2.82 9.77
CA ILE A 66 -9.75 3.34 11.04
C ILE A 66 -10.16 4.80 11.25
N TYR A 67 -10.12 5.62 10.20
CA TYR A 67 -10.57 7.02 10.25
C TYR A 67 -12.06 7.15 10.63
N ASN A 68 -12.92 6.24 10.15
CA ASN A 68 -14.34 6.21 10.52
C ASN A 68 -14.57 5.70 11.94
N LEU A 69 -13.75 4.76 12.43
CA LEU A 69 -13.77 4.32 13.83
C LEU A 69 -13.38 5.46 14.79
N LEU A 70 -12.31 6.20 14.51
CA LEU A 70 -11.92 7.37 15.32
C LEU A 70 -13.03 8.43 15.39
N LEU A 71 -13.82 8.60 14.31
CA LEU A 71 -14.99 9.48 14.30
C LEU A 71 -16.17 8.94 15.14
N ALA A 72 -16.29 7.62 15.30
CA ALA A 72 -17.21 7.00 16.25
C ALA A 72 -16.72 7.17 17.70
N ASP A 73 -15.44 6.98 17.95
CA ASP A 73 -14.82 7.11 19.27
C ASP A 73 -14.90 8.55 19.80
N ILE A 74 -14.77 9.56 18.94
CA ILE A 74 -15.00 10.97 19.29
C ILE A 74 -16.45 11.19 19.74
N GLN A 75 -17.44 10.57 19.08
CA GLN A 75 -18.84 10.65 19.52
C GLN A 75 -19.07 9.93 20.84
N GLN A 76 -18.54 8.72 21.00
CA GLN A 76 -18.60 7.95 22.24
C GLN A 76 -17.95 8.70 23.41
N ALA A 77 -16.75 9.25 23.21
CA ALA A 77 -16.04 10.05 24.20
C ALA A 77 -16.81 11.31 24.58
N CYS A 78 -17.41 12.02 23.62
CA CYS A 78 -18.33 13.14 23.88
C CYS A 78 -19.49 12.75 24.82
N ALA A 79 -20.05 11.55 24.66
CA ALA A 79 -21.14 11.07 25.52
C ALA A 79 -20.73 10.98 27.00
N PHE A 80 -19.55 10.41 27.26
CA PHE A 80 -19.03 10.23 28.62
C PHE A 80 -18.40 11.51 29.20
N LEU A 81 -17.84 12.37 28.35
CA LEU A 81 -17.33 13.71 28.67
C LEU A 81 -18.42 14.63 29.24
N LEU A 82 -19.66 14.57 28.74
CA LEU A 82 -20.74 15.45 29.18
C LEU A 82 -21.15 15.25 30.66
N ASN A 83 -20.73 14.15 31.31
CA ASN A 83 -20.90 13.92 32.75
C ASN A 83 -20.21 14.98 33.63
N ILE A 84 -19.23 15.73 33.11
CA ILE A 84 -18.67 16.92 33.78
C ILE A 84 -19.77 17.92 34.15
N THR A 85 -20.85 18.01 33.36
CA THR A 85 -22.00 18.87 33.65
C THR A 85 -22.78 18.37 34.89
N ALA A 86 -22.91 17.05 35.05
CA ALA A 86 -23.59 16.46 36.20
C ALA A 86 -22.77 16.63 37.49
N LEU A 87 -21.45 16.42 37.41
CA LEU A 87 -20.51 16.71 38.50
C LEU A 87 -20.55 18.18 38.92
N ARG A 88 -20.41 19.11 37.96
CA ARG A 88 -20.39 20.56 38.22
C ARG A 88 -21.67 21.07 38.86
N ASN A 89 -22.82 20.55 38.45
CA ASN A 89 -24.13 20.96 38.97
C ASN A 89 -24.57 20.17 40.21
N ASN A 90 -23.80 19.16 40.63
CA ASN A 90 -24.18 18.15 41.63
C ASN A 90 -25.56 17.51 41.34
N ALA A 91 -25.91 17.33 40.05
CA ALA A 91 -27.23 16.90 39.61
C ALA A 91 -27.27 16.42 38.14
N ILE A 92 -28.02 15.36 37.85
CA ILE A 92 -28.34 14.92 36.48
C ILE A 92 -29.68 15.53 36.08
N ILE A 93 -29.66 16.57 35.24
CA ILE A 93 -30.83 17.41 34.93
C ILE A 93 -31.45 17.04 33.58
N VAL A 94 -32.63 16.42 33.65
CA VAL A 94 -33.42 15.94 32.51
C VAL A 94 -34.11 17.08 31.76
N GLY A 95 -34.36 16.90 30.46
CA GLY A 95 -34.99 17.90 29.60
C GLY A 95 -34.06 19.05 29.15
N THR A 96 -32.78 19.00 29.53
CA THR A 96 -31.76 19.95 29.08
C THR A 96 -31.17 19.56 27.71
N PRO A 97 -30.65 20.51 26.91
CA PRO A 97 -29.92 20.19 25.68
C PRO A 97 -28.72 19.28 25.90
N VAL A 98 -28.06 19.37 27.07
CA VAL A 98 -26.94 18.49 27.47
C VAL A 98 -27.42 17.05 27.67
N CYS A 99 -28.55 16.85 28.35
CA CYS A 99 -29.14 15.53 28.53
C CYS A 99 -29.53 14.88 27.19
N PHE A 100 -30.10 15.67 26.27
CA PHE A 100 -30.39 15.21 24.90
C PHE A 100 -29.11 14.86 24.12
N ALA A 101 -28.10 15.75 24.13
CA ALA A 101 -26.84 15.53 23.43
C ALA A 101 -26.09 14.29 23.97
N GLN A 102 -26.09 14.08 25.29
CA GLN A 102 -25.52 12.88 25.90
C GLN A 102 -26.26 11.62 25.44
N GLY A 103 -27.59 11.61 25.50
CA GLY A 103 -28.38 10.46 25.06
C GLY A 103 -28.21 10.15 23.57
N TRP A 104 -28.09 11.18 22.73
CA TRP A 104 -27.75 11.06 21.31
C TRP A 104 -26.36 10.45 21.11
N PHE A 105 -25.32 11.00 21.75
CA PHE A 105 -23.94 10.55 21.56
C PHE A 105 -23.65 9.15 22.10
N VAL A 106 -24.30 8.70 23.18
CA VAL A 106 -24.26 7.27 23.56
C VAL A 106 -24.87 6.43 22.42
N SER A 107 -26.04 6.85 21.93
CA SER A 107 -26.81 6.08 20.94
C SER A 107 -26.13 5.98 19.57
N THR A 108 -25.41 7.02 19.12
CA THR A 108 -24.63 7.00 17.88
C THR A 108 -23.22 6.44 18.08
N GLY A 109 -22.50 6.82 19.14
CA GLY A 109 -21.12 6.44 19.39
C GLY A 109 -20.94 4.94 19.62
N ASP A 110 -21.63 4.37 20.61
CA ASP A 110 -21.53 2.95 20.95
C ASP A 110 -21.92 2.06 19.76
N LEU A 111 -22.94 2.47 18.99
CA LEU A 111 -23.40 1.74 17.81
C LEU A 111 -22.44 1.89 16.61
N ALA A 112 -21.88 3.09 16.37
CA ALA A 112 -20.92 3.31 15.28
C ALA A 112 -19.61 2.56 15.51
N SER A 113 -19.05 2.61 16.71
CA SER A 113 -17.82 1.88 17.05
C SER A 113 -18.02 0.37 16.81
N SER A 114 -19.15 -0.17 17.28
CA SER A 114 -19.57 -1.56 17.01
C SER A 114 -19.68 -1.90 15.52
N VAL A 115 -20.28 -1.02 14.70
CA VAL A 115 -20.44 -1.23 13.25
C VAL A 115 -19.09 -1.18 12.53
N PHE A 116 -18.25 -0.17 12.78
CA PHE A 116 -16.97 -0.02 12.09
C PHE A 116 -15.94 -1.08 12.49
N ILE A 117 -15.92 -1.54 13.75
CA ILE A 117 -15.09 -2.68 14.17
C ILE A 117 -15.53 -3.97 13.46
N CYS A 118 -16.84 -4.19 13.30
CA CYS A 118 -17.34 -5.33 12.52
C CYS A 118 -16.98 -5.20 11.02
N MET A 119 -16.99 -3.99 10.45
CA MET A 119 -16.53 -3.76 9.07
C MET A 119 -15.02 -4.01 8.91
N ILE A 120 -14.18 -3.60 9.88
CA ILE A 120 -12.74 -3.91 9.92
C ILE A 120 -12.52 -5.42 9.99
N ALA A 121 -13.29 -6.15 10.79
CA ALA A 121 -13.22 -7.61 10.86
C ALA A 121 -13.55 -8.27 9.51
N VAL A 122 -14.64 -7.86 8.87
CA VAL A 122 -15.06 -8.37 7.54
C VAL A 122 -14.02 -8.05 6.46
N HIS A 123 -13.49 -6.82 6.43
CA HIS A 123 -12.45 -6.41 5.48
C HIS A 123 -11.15 -7.21 5.68
N THR A 124 -10.72 -7.36 6.93
CA THR A 124 -9.55 -8.18 7.30
C THR A 124 -9.74 -9.65 6.92
N PHE A 125 -10.95 -10.20 7.05
CA PHE A 125 -11.26 -11.56 6.59
C PHE A 125 -11.13 -11.72 5.08
N PHE A 126 -11.66 -10.79 4.29
CA PHE A 126 -11.53 -10.84 2.83
C PHE A 126 -10.07 -10.72 2.37
N GLY A 127 -9.31 -9.80 2.96
CA GLY A 127 -7.87 -9.65 2.70
C GLY A 127 -7.07 -10.90 3.08
N VAL A 128 -7.20 -11.40 4.31
CA VAL A 128 -6.35 -12.49 4.81
C VAL A 128 -6.80 -13.89 4.36
N VAL A 129 -8.10 -14.19 4.39
CA VAL A 129 -8.62 -15.55 4.16
C VAL A 129 -9.00 -15.80 2.69
N ARG A 130 -9.36 -14.74 1.95
CA ARG A 130 -9.76 -14.84 0.53
C ARG A 130 -8.80 -14.19 -0.46
N ASN A 131 -7.80 -13.43 0.01
CA ASN A 131 -6.95 -12.57 -0.82
C ASN A 131 -7.78 -11.68 -1.78
N TYR A 132 -8.92 -11.18 -1.27
CA TYR A 132 -9.92 -10.44 -2.03
C TYR A 132 -10.07 -9.02 -1.49
N ARG A 133 -10.11 -8.04 -2.39
CA ARG A 133 -10.31 -6.62 -2.06
C ARG A 133 -11.64 -6.13 -2.64
N PRO A 134 -12.54 -5.53 -1.83
CA PRO A 134 -13.76 -4.93 -2.34
C PRO A 134 -13.47 -3.78 -3.33
N PRO A 135 -14.19 -3.69 -4.46
CA PRO A 135 -14.08 -2.56 -5.39
C PRO A 135 -14.35 -1.22 -4.70
N THR A 136 -13.58 -0.19 -5.05
CA THR A 136 -13.57 1.12 -4.36
C THR A 136 -14.96 1.76 -4.23
N GLY A 137 -15.80 1.70 -5.27
CA GLY A 137 -17.19 2.19 -5.19
C GLY A 137 -18.05 1.42 -4.18
N ALA A 138 -17.97 0.09 -4.21
CA ALA A 138 -18.70 -0.78 -3.26
C ALA A 138 -18.24 -0.55 -1.81
N PHE A 139 -16.94 -0.37 -1.61
CA PHE A 139 -16.35 -0.04 -0.31
C PHE A 139 -16.89 1.28 0.26
N TYR A 140 -16.94 2.35 -0.53
CA TYR A 140 -17.54 3.62 -0.10
C TYR A 140 -19.05 3.51 0.14
N CYS A 141 -19.78 2.74 -0.67
CA CYS A 141 -21.20 2.44 -0.41
C CYS A 141 -21.41 1.73 0.94
N CYS A 142 -20.51 0.82 1.34
CA CYS A 142 -20.57 0.18 2.66
C CYS A 142 -20.34 1.17 3.82
N ILE A 143 -19.38 2.10 3.71
CA ILE A 143 -19.16 3.14 4.73
C ILE A 143 -20.39 4.06 4.85
N PHE A 144 -20.94 4.50 3.71
CA PHE A 144 -22.15 5.32 3.70
C PHE A 144 -23.35 4.57 4.31
N ALA A 145 -23.56 3.31 3.96
CA ALA A 145 -24.62 2.48 4.53
C ALA A 145 -24.45 2.27 6.06
N GLY A 146 -23.21 2.12 6.54
CA GLY A 146 -22.89 2.04 7.97
C GLY A 146 -23.32 3.29 8.74
N TRP A 147 -22.89 4.48 8.31
CA TRP A 147 -23.31 5.73 8.95
C TRP A 147 -24.82 5.99 8.81
N ALA A 148 -25.40 5.75 7.64
CA ALA A 148 -26.83 5.91 7.42
C ALA A 148 -27.64 5.00 8.36
N PHE A 149 -27.21 3.76 8.57
CA PHE A 149 -27.81 2.83 9.52
C PHE A 149 -27.72 3.36 10.97
N VAL A 150 -26.52 3.74 11.44
CA VAL A 150 -26.31 4.29 12.79
C VAL A 150 -27.24 5.47 13.08
N TYR A 151 -27.21 6.51 12.22
CA TYR A 151 -28.01 7.70 12.44
C TYR A 151 -29.51 7.43 12.29
N THR A 152 -29.93 6.49 11.42
CA THR A 152 -31.34 6.07 11.32
C THR A 152 -31.81 5.43 12.63
N MET A 153 -31.04 4.49 13.20
CA MET A 153 -31.39 3.85 14.47
C MET A 153 -31.47 4.86 15.63
N ALA A 154 -30.50 5.78 15.73
CA ALA A 154 -30.47 6.82 16.76
C ALA A 154 -31.57 7.90 16.59
N ALA A 155 -32.08 8.11 15.38
CA ALA A 155 -33.10 9.11 15.08
C ALA A 155 -34.54 8.60 15.25
N ILE A 156 -34.82 7.31 15.00
CA ILE A 156 -36.18 6.74 15.09
C ILE A 156 -36.85 7.04 16.44
N GLY A 157 -36.14 6.80 17.55
CA GLY A 157 -36.66 7.02 18.89
C GLY A 157 -37.05 8.48 19.19
N PRO A 158 -36.13 9.46 19.06
CA PRO A 158 -36.44 10.87 19.23
C PRO A 158 -37.51 11.40 18.27
N ILE A 159 -37.61 10.88 17.04
CA ILE A 159 -38.66 11.29 16.08
C ILE A 159 -40.05 10.82 16.53
N ILE A 160 -40.18 9.59 17.05
CA ILE A 160 -41.46 9.02 17.47
C ILE A 160 -41.90 9.54 18.85
N HIS A 161 -40.98 9.61 19.81
CA HIS A 161 -41.28 9.87 21.22
C HIS A 161 -40.89 11.29 21.69
N GLY A 162 -40.22 12.08 20.85
CA GLY A 162 -39.88 13.46 21.13
C GLY A 162 -38.94 13.63 22.34
N LYS A 163 -39.21 14.66 23.15
CA LYS A 163 -38.35 15.05 24.29
C LYS A 163 -38.39 14.08 25.47
N ASP A 164 -39.37 13.19 25.54
CA ASP A 164 -39.49 12.18 26.61
C ASP A 164 -38.58 10.95 26.34
N PHE A 165 -37.91 10.89 25.18
CA PHE A 165 -37.08 9.74 24.79
C PHE A 165 -35.71 9.70 25.47
N TYR A 166 -34.99 10.83 25.56
CA TYR A 166 -33.69 10.92 26.24
C TYR A 166 -33.86 11.57 27.63
N VAL A 167 -33.74 10.75 28.67
CA VAL A 167 -33.96 11.10 30.09
C VAL A 167 -32.87 10.47 30.94
N ARG A 168 -32.94 10.53 32.28
CA ARG A 168 -31.96 9.82 33.12
C ARG A 168 -32.14 8.30 32.95
N ALA A 169 -31.04 7.56 32.83
CA ALA A 169 -31.03 6.11 32.68
C ALA A 169 -29.96 5.52 33.62
N ALA A 170 -30.30 5.44 34.91
CA ALA A 170 -29.37 5.25 36.03
C ALA A 170 -28.36 6.41 36.19
N ALA A 171 -27.12 6.26 35.70
CA ALA A 171 -25.97 7.11 36.01
C ALA A 171 -25.72 8.30 35.06
N TRP A 172 -26.38 8.35 33.90
CA TRP A 172 -26.27 9.42 32.89
C TRP A 172 -27.58 9.57 32.10
N CYS A 173 -27.66 10.53 31.19
CA CYS A 173 -28.81 10.66 30.28
C CYS A 173 -28.71 9.74 29.06
N TRP A 174 -29.76 8.95 28.81
CA TRP A 174 -29.88 8.04 27.67
C TRP A 174 -31.36 7.69 27.41
N ILE A 175 -31.66 6.69 26.57
CA ILE A 175 -33.02 6.25 26.24
C ILE A 175 -33.80 5.92 27.52
N ASN A 176 -35.05 6.36 27.61
CA ASN A 176 -35.99 6.14 28.72
C ASN A 176 -36.22 4.64 29.04
N ASP A 177 -36.32 4.29 30.34
CA ASP A 177 -36.64 2.92 30.79
C ASP A 177 -38.03 2.46 30.34
N ALA A 178 -38.99 3.38 30.15
CA ALA A 178 -40.31 3.10 29.60
C ALA A 178 -40.29 2.60 28.14
N PHE A 179 -39.19 2.82 27.40
CA PHE A 179 -39.02 2.41 26.00
C PHE A 179 -38.00 1.27 25.89
N SER A 180 -38.19 0.24 26.70
CA SER A 180 -37.31 -0.94 26.82
C SER A 180 -37.24 -1.80 25.55
N SER A 181 -38.33 -1.85 24.78
CA SER A 181 -38.38 -2.46 23.44
C SER A 181 -37.47 -1.71 22.47
N GLU A 182 -37.53 -0.39 22.49
CA GLU A 182 -36.79 0.50 21.59
C GLU A 182 -35.30 0.50 21.95
N ARG A 183 -34.96 0.49 23.24
CA ARG A 183 -33.58 0.24 23.73
C ARG A 183 -32.97 -1.04 23.16
N LEU A 184 -33.73 -2.12 23.13
CA LEU A 184 -33.26 -3.41 22.62
C LEU A 184 -33.06 -3.34 21.10
N TRP A 185 -34.07 -2.91 20.34
CA TRP A 185 -34.08 -3.01 18.88
C TRP A 185 -33.37 -1.88 18.13
N LEU A 186 -33.25 -0.68 18.70
CA LEU A 186 -32.52 0.44 18.10
C LEU A 186 -31.05 0.50 18.52
N HIS A 187 -30.64 -0.32 19.50
CA HIS A 187 -29.27 -0.21 20.05
C HIS A 187 -28.67 -1.58 20.41
N TYR A 188 -29.10 -2.21 21.52
CA TYR A 188 -28.37 -3.37 22.06
C TYR A 188 -28.31 -4.57 21.11
N PHE A 189 -29.41 -4.92 20.43
CA PHE A 189 -29.45 -6.06 19.52
C PHE A 189 -28.33 -6.00 18.47
N TRP A 190 -28.10 -4.82 17.88
CA TRP A 190 -27.07 -4.62 16.86
C TRP A 190 -25.66 -4.62 17.43
N ILE A 191 -25.45 -4.09 18.63
CA ILE A 191 -24.16 -4.16 19.35
C ILE A 191 -23.81 -5.64 19.60
N PHE A 192 -24.73 -6.45 20.14
CA PHE A 192 -24.47 -7.88 20.36
C PHE A 192 -24.25 -8.66 19.07
N VAL A 193 -25.00 -8.36 17.99
CA VAL A 193 -24.77 -8.97 16.66
C VAL A 193 -23.39 -8.60 16.12
N ALA A 194 -22.95 -7.34 16.26
CA ALA A 194 -21.64 -6.87 15.80
C ALA A 194 -20.50 -7.50 16.60
N MET A 195 -20.60 -7.53 17.94
CA MET A 195 -19.65 -8.19 18.84
C MET A 195 -19.50 -9.68 18.50
N PHE A 196 -20.62 -10.40 18.39
CA PHE A 196 -20.62 -11.84 18.11
C PHE A 196 -20.09 -12.16 16.70
N SER A 197 -20.50 -11.38 15.69
CA SER A 197 -19.98 -11.53 14.32
C SER A 197 -18.48 -11.27 14.26
N THR A 198 -18.00 -10.21 14.91
CA THR A 198 -16.58 -9.88 15.03
C THR A 198 -15.80 -11.04 15.67
N ALA A 199 -16.27 -11.57 16.80
CA ALA A 199 -15.63 -12.69 17.48
C ALA A 199 -15.58 -13.96 16.61
N LEU A 200 -16.67 -14.30 15.91
CA LEU A 200 -16.69 -15.44 14.97
C LEU A 200 -15.75 -15.23 13.79
N ILE A 201 -15.70 -14.02 13.23
CA ILE A 201 -14.81 -13.70 12.10
C ILE A 201 -13.35 -13.86 12.53
N TYR A 202 -12.91 -13.23 13.62
CA TYR A 202 -11.54 -13.38 14.10
C TYR A 202 -11.19 -14.80 14.53
N ALA A 203 -12.14 -15.56 15.10
CA ALA A 203 -11.95 -16.99 15.35
C ALA A 203 -11.76 -17.78 14.04
N SER A 204 -12.50 -17.46 12.98
CA SER A 204 -12.35 -18.10 11.67
C SER A 204 -11.01 -17.76 11.00
N ILE A 205 -10.54 -16.52 11.12
CA ILE A 205 -9.20 -16.08 10.67
C ILE A 205 -8.13 -16.86 11.44
N TYR A 206 -8.24 -16.95 12.76
CA TYR A 206 -7.29 -17.70 13.60
C TYR A 206 -7.23 -19.19 13.23
N LEU A 207 -8.38 -19.84 13.03
CA LEU A 207 -8.45 -21.24 12.61
C LEU A 207 -7.88 -21.45 11.19
N TRP A 208 -8.13 -20.52 10.26
CA TRP A 208 -7.55 -20.55 8.92
C TRP A 208 -6.03 -20.37 8.94
N LEU A 209 -5.52 -19.37 9.68
CA LEU A 209 -4.09 -19.15 9.87
C LEU A 209 -3.41 -20.37 10.53
N ARG A 210 -4.05 -20.97 11.54
CA ARG A 210 -3.53 -22.16 12.22
C ARG A 210 -3.47 -23.37 11.29
N THR A 211 -4.54 -23.66 10.54
CA THR A 211 -4.55 -24.77 9.58
C THR A 211 -3.56 -24.56 8.44
N LYS A 212 -3.41 -23.33 7.92
CA LYS A 212 -2.40 -22.98 6.92
C LYS A 212 -0.96 -23.06 7.44
N THR A 213 -0.72 -22.70 8.70
CA THR A 213 0.58 -22.91 9.36
C THR A 213 0.88 -24.40 9.53
N GLN A 214 -0.12 -25.21 9.86
CA GLN A 214 0.02 -26.66 10.02
C GLN A 214 0.19 -27.41 8.69
N ALA A 215 -0.32 -26.85 7.59
CA ALA A 215 -0.11 -27.37 6.23
C ALA A 215 1.31 -27.05 5.68
N GLY A 216 1.97 -26.02 6.21
CA GLY A 216 3.26 -25.51 5.72
C GLY A 216 3.14 -24.29 4.80
N ASP A 217 1.93 -23.98 4.33
CA ASP A 217 1.63 -22.89 3.38
C ASP A 217 2.02 -21.48 3.86
N ILE A 218 2.09 -21.25 5.18
CA ILE A 218 2.47 -19.96 5.77
C ILE A 218 3.54 -20.19 6.86
N PRO A 219 4.69 -19.48 6.84
CA PRO A 219 5.71 -19.61 7.86
C PRO A 219 5.20 -19.27 9.27
N SER A 220 5.42 -20.20 10.21
CA SER A 220 4.97 -20.06 11.60
C SER A 220 5.44 -18.75 12.27
N LYS A 221 6.65 -18.25 11.94
CA LYS A 221 7.16 -16.96 12.45
C LYS A 221 6.29 -15.77 12.02
N THR A 222 5.84 -15.72 10.78
CA THR A 222 4.94 -14.66 10.26
C THR A 222 3.61 -14.67 11.00
N VAL A 223 3.05 -15.86 11.24
CA VAL A 223 1.79 -16.02 11.97
C VAL A 223 1.93 -15.66 13.45
N HIS A 224 3.05 -16.00 14.10
CA HIS A 224 3.31 -15.62 15.50
C HIS A 224 3.52 -14.11 15.68
N GLY A 225 4.03 -13.40 14.66
CA GLY A 225 4.11 -11.93 14.67
C GLY A 225 2.74 -11.26 14.49
N ALA A 226 1.98 -11.67 13.47
CA ALA A 226 0.73 -11.00 13.10
C ALA A 226 -0.46 -11.34 14.01
N THR A 227 -0.61 -12.60 14.42
CA THR A 227 -1.83 -13.09 15.10
C THR A 227 -2.17 -12.38 16.41
N PRO A 228 -1.20 -12.08 17.32
CA PRO A 228 -1.51 -11.35 18.56
C PRO A 228 -2.10 -9.96 18.26
N LEU A 229 -1.55 -9.27 17.26
CA LEU A 229 -1.93 -7.91 16.87
C LEU A 229 -3.34 -7.90 16.25
N MET A 230 -3.66 -8.89 15.41
CA MET A 230 -5.00 -9.06 14.84
C MET A 230 -6.09 -9.25 15.91
N ILE A 231 -5.78 -10.00 16.99
CA ILE A 231 -6.76 -10.35 18.03
C ILE A 231 -6.91 -9.22 19.07
N LEU A 232 -5.90 -8.35 19.23
CA LEU A 232 -5.90 -7.32 20.26
C LEU A 232 -6.99 -6.25 20.05
N TYR A 233 -7.28 -5.86 18.80
CA TYR A 233 -8.36 -4.93 18.43
C TYR A 233 -9.75 -5.38 18.92
N PRO A 234 -10.32 -6.52 18.46
CA PRO A 234 -11.64 -6.97 18.91
C PRO A 234 -11.65 -7.33 20.40
N LEU A 235 -10.50 -7.72 20.99
CA LEU A 235 -10.39 -8.03 22.41
C LEU A 235 -10.58 -6.78 23.27
N ILE A 236 -9.90 -5.67 22.97
CA ILE A 236 -10.03 -4.41 23.71
C ILE A 236 -11.48 -3.90 23.67
N TYR A 237 -12.06 -3.76 22.48
CA TYR A 237 -13.45 -3.35 22.32
C TYR A 237 -14.43 -4.28 23.04
N THR A 238 -14.21 -5.61 23.01
CA THR A 238 -15.05 -6.57 23.74
C THR A 238 -14.92 -6.40 25.25
N VAL A 239 -13.70 -6.27 25.78
CA VAL A 239 -13.43 -6.08 27.21
C VAL A 239 -14.05 -4.77 27.72
N CYS A 240 -13.96 -3.70 26.94
CA CYS A 240 -14.47 -2.37 27.31
C CYS A 240 -16.00 -2.24 27.16
N THR A 241 -16.59 -2.82 26.10
CA THR A 241 -18.03 -2.65 25.77
C THR A 241 -18.93 -3.73 26.40
N ALA A 242 -18.47 -4.99 26.50
CA ALA A 242 -19.28 -6.10 27.00
C ALA A 242 -19.82 -5.89 28.43
N PRO A 243 -19.08 -5.32 29.40
CA PRO A 243 -19.59 -5.12 30.76
C PRO A 243 -20.83 -4.22 30.79
N LEU A 244 -20.82 -3.10 30.06
CA LEU A 244 -21.95 -2.18 30.05
C LEU A 244 -23.17 -2.78 29.34
N ALA A 245 -22.96 -3.40 28.18
CA ALA A 245 -24.03 -4.05 27.43
C ALA A 245 -24.68 -5.20 28.24
N SER A 246 -23.87 -6.01 28.93
CA SER A 246 -24.33 -7.14 29.74
C SER A 246 -25.10 -6.68 30.99
N LEU A 247 -24.58 -5.69 31.72
CA LEU A 247 -25.28 -5.10 32.87
C LEU A 247 -26.62 -4.47 32.48
N ARG A 248 -26.71 -3.87 31.28
CA ARG A 248 -27.96 -3.29 30.78
C ARG A 248 -28.97 -4.36 30.33
N ILE A 249 -28.55 -5.49 29.77
CA ILE A 249 -29.44 -6.65 29.57
C ILE A 249 -29.92 -7.23 30.91
N TYR A 250 -29.03 -7.36 31.90
CA TYR A 250 -29.40 -7.86 33.23
C TYR A 250 -30.42 -6.95 33.93
N ALA A 251 -30.28 -5.62 33.79
CA ALA A 251 -31.29 -4.66 34.21
C ALA A 251 -32.61 -4.78 33.43
N LEU A 252 -32.56 -4.95 32.10
CA LEU A 252 -33.75 -5.20 31.26
C LEU A 252 -34.48 -6.51 31.60
N ALA A 253 -33.80 -7.49 32.22
CA ALA A 253 -34.41 -8.70 32.77
C ALA A 253 -35.13 -8.48 34.12
N GLY A 254 -35.11 -7.26 34.66
CA GLY A 254 -35.77 -6.91 35.92
C GLY A 254 -34.92 -7.12 37.18
N HIS A 255 -33.59 -7.20 37.05
CA HIS A 255 -32.68 -7.27 38.19
C HIS A 255 -32.04 -5.92 38.51
N ASP A 256 -32.03 -5.53 39.79
CA ASP A 256 -31.37 -4.31 40.24
C ASP A 256 -29.84 -4.37 40.05
N VAL A 257 -29.27 -3.28 39.54
CA VAL A 257 -27.82 -3.11 39.30
C VAL A 257 -27.34 -1.88 40.06
N SER A 258 -26.25 -2.01 40.81
CA SER A 258 -25.72 -0.89 41.60
C SER A 258 -25.17 0.22 40.69
N LEU A 259 -25.34 1.47 41.13
CA LEU A 259 -24.78 2.65 40.45
C LEU A 259 -23.25 2.57 40.32
N GLY A 260 -22.57 1.88 41.25
CA GLY A 260 -21.13 1.63 41.18
C GLY A 260 -20.73 0.73 40.02
N PHE A 261 -21.51 -0.33 39.71
CA PHE A 261 -21.27 -1.15 38.52
C PHE A 261 -21.52 -0.38 37.22
N PHE A 262 -22.51 0.53 37.19
CA PHE A 262 -22.69 1.42 36.04
C PHE A 262 -21.54 2.40 35.85
N CYS A 263 -20.98 2.96 36.93
CA CYS A 263 -19.77 3.79 36.83
C CYS A 263 -18.54 2.98 36.39
N MET A 264 -18.31 1.79 36.95
CA MET A 264 -17.22 0.90 36.54
C MET A 264 -17.29 0.56 35.05
N ALA A 265 -18.45 0.11 34.56
CA ALA A 265 -18.64 -0.23 33.16
C ALA A 265 -18.64 1.00 32.24
N GLY A 266 -19.14 2.14 32.72
CA GLY A 266 -19.03 3.44 32.04
C GLY A 266 -17.57 3.90 31.90
N THR A 267 -16.71 3.64 32.89
CA THR A 267 -15.27 3.89 32.81
C THR A 267 -14.60 2.94 31.82
N MET A 268 -14.97 1.66 31.80
CA MET A 268 -14.40 0.68 30.86
C MET A 268 -14.70 1.05 29.40
N ILE A 269 -15.95 1.37 29.05
CA ILE A 269 -16.30 1.77 27.67
C ILE A 269 -15.72 3.16 27.29
N ALA A 270 -15.60 4.08 28.26
CA ALA A 270 -14.93 5.37 28.04
C ALA A 270 -13.44 5.24 27.71
N CYS A 271 -12.81 4.06 27.91
CA CYS A 271 -11.44 3.79 27.52
C CYS A 271 -11.24 3.39 26.05
N ASN A 272 -12.31 3.11 25.27
CA ASN A 272 -12.19 2.64 23.87
C ASN A 272 -11.23 3.52 23.05
N GLY A 273 -11.55 4.81 22.87
CA GLY A 273 -10.82 5.69 21.96
C GLY A 273 -9.33 5.86 22.27
N TRP A 274 -8.92 6.00 23.54
CA TRP A 274 -7.49 6.12 23.86
C TRP A 274 -6.73 4.79 23.73
N LEU A 275 -7.38 3.65 24.01
CA LEU A 275 -6.78 2.33 23.80
C LEU A 275 -6.63 2.01 22.31
N ASP A 276 -7.63 2.32 21.49
CA ASP A 276 -7.57 2.13 20.05
C ASP A 276 -6.54 3.07 19.40
N VAL A 277 -6.48 4.35 19.81
CA VAL A 277 -5.40 5.27 19.38
C VAL A 277 -4.01 4.73 19.73
N LEU A 278 -3.80 4.24 20.96
CA LEU A 278 -2.54 3.62 21.38
C LEU A 278 -2.21 2.38 20.54
N LEU A 279 -3.22 1.56 20.24
CA LEU A 279 -3.08 0.32 19.47
C LEU A 279 -2.76 0.58 17.99
N TYR A 280 -3.45 1.50 17.34
CA TYR A 280 -3.14 1.94 15.98
C TYR A 280 -1.75 2.58 15.88
N ALA A 281 -1.38 3.43 16.83
CA ALA A 281 -0.07 4.07 16.88
C ALA A 281 1.09 3.08 17.08
N SER A 282 0.89 1.98 17.81
CA SER A 282 1.95 1.03 18.20
C SER A 282 2.04 -0.25 17.35
N THR A 283 0.98 -0.59 16.60
CA THR A 283 0.92 -1.84 15.80
C THR A 283 0.67 -1.62 14.31
N ARG A 284 0.38 -0.37 13.91
CA ARG A 284 0.29 0.08 12.51
C ARG A 284 0.97 1.44 12.32
N SER A 285 2.07 1.67 13.03
CA SER A 285 2.89 2.89 12.91
C SER A 285 3.21 3.25 11.47
N ASP A 286 3.45 2.25 10.64
CA ASP A 286 3.96 2.39 9.28
C ASP A 286 2.82 2.63 8.25
N ILE A 287 1.57 2.65 8.72
CA ILE A 287 0.36 3.06 7.97
C ILE A 287 -0.18 4.37 8.53
N VAL A 288 -0.14 4.54 9.85
CA VAL A 288 -0.68 5.69 10.59
C VAL A 288 0.24 6.91 10.51
N PHE A 289 1.55 6.69 10.68
CA PHE A 289 2.60 7.71 10.61
C PHE A 289 3.46 7.55 9.34
N ALA A 290 2.91 6.94 8.29
CA ALA A 290 3.56 6.82 6.99
C ALA A 290 3.97 8.19 6.44
N GLU A 291 5.10 8.29 5.75
CA GLU A 291 5.61 9.57 5.24
C GLU A 291 4.85 9.94 3.95
N GLY A 292 4.93 9.10 2.93
CA GLY A 292 4.00 9.03 1.79
C GLY A 292 2.68 8.28 2.10
N PRO A 293 1.71 8.27 1.15
CA PRO A 293 0.45 7.54 1.31
C PRO A 293 0.71 6.02 1.36
N PRO A 294 0.15 5.29 2.35
CA PRO A 294 0.51 3.89 2.55
C PRO A 294 0.00 2.99 1.42
N SER A 295 0.86 2.06 0.99
CA SER A 295 0.60 1.04 -0.03
C SER A 295 -0.73 0.31 0.19
N GLU A 296 -1.36 -0.12 -0.90
CA GLU A 296 -2.70 -0.74 -0.86
C GLU A 296 -2.73 -2.16 -0.26
N ASP A 297 -1.56 -2.74 0.05
CA ASP A 297 -1.43 -4.02 0.72
C ASP A 297 -2.17 -4.06 2.07
N THR A 298 -2.88 -5.16 2.29
CA THR A 298 -3.68 -5.43 3.51
C THR A 298 -3.41 -6.81 4.12
N GLY A 299 -2.45 -7.55 3.56
CA GLY A 299 -2.07 -8.89 4.02
C GLY A 299 -1.26 -8.92 5.32
N LEU A 300 -0.77 -10.11 5.69
CA LEU A 300 -0.03 -10.35 6.94
C LEU A 300 1.22 -9.47 7.12
N GLY A 301 1.83 -8.97 6.04
CA GLY A 301 2.98 -8.07 6.11
C GLY A 301 2.69 -6.73 6.81
N THR A 302 1.42 -6.33 6.92
CA THR A 302 1.01 -5.05 7.55
C THR A 302 0.97 -5.08 9.08
N PHE A 303 1.32 -6.21 9.71
CA PHE A 303 1.24 -6.43 11.15
C PHE A 303 2.65 -6.51 11.78
N VAL A 304 3.26 -5.35 11.97
CA VAL A 304 4.56 -5.20 12.63
C VAL A 304 4.36 -4.64 14.03
N PHE A 305 4.73 -5.40 15.06
CA PHE A 305 4.80 -4.88 16.42
C PHE A 305 6.03 -3.97 16.55
N MET A 306 5.88 -2.81 17.18
CA MET A 306 6.98 -1.89 17.45
C MET A 306 8.00 -2.50 18.45
N GLY A 307 8.91 -3.34 17.93
CA GLY A 307 9.88 -4.10 18.72
C GLY A 307 11.12 -4.61 17.97
N ASN A 308 11.14 -4.59 16.63
CA ASN A 308 12.33 -4.89 15.82
C ASN A 308 12.53 -3.77 14.76
N GLY A 309 13.35 -2.77 15.07
CA GLY A 309 13.80 -1.77 14.08
C GLY A 309 14.03 -0.35 14.62
N ARG A 310 13.16 0.14 15.51
CA ARG A 310 13.28 1.48 16.10
C ARG A 310 14.21 1.50 17.33
N SER A 311 15.52 1.42 17.09
CA SER A 311 16.54 1.70 18.12
C SER A 311 16.63 3.21 18.36
N MET A 312 15.87 3.71 19.32
CA MET A 312 15.87 5.12 19.69
C MET A 312 17.06 5.42 20.62
N GLY A 313 18.13 6.00 20.07
CA GLY A 313 19.33 6.40 20.83
C GLY A 313 20.54 5.45 20.70
N ASN A 314 21.71 5.98 21.04
CA ASN A 314 23.00 5.28 20.91
C ASN A 314 23.17 4.15 21.94
N ALA A 315 23.41 2.92 21.47
CA ALA A 315 23.86 1.81 22.30
C ALA A 315 24.86 0.92 21.53
N ASN A 316 26.15 1.03 21.84
CA ASN A 316 27.20 0.15 21.29
C ASN A 316 27.12 -1.23 21.93
N ALA A 317 26.38 -2.16 21.32
CA ALA A 317 26.25 -3.55 21.77
C ALA A 317 27.10 -4.49 20.91
N VAL A 318 28.32 -4.80 21.35
CA VAL A 318 29.18 -5.83 20.73
C VAL A 318 28.62 -7.22 21.09
N GLY A 319 28.12 -7.96 20.10
CA GLY A 319 27.60 -9.32 20.26
C GLY A 319 28.11 -10.27 19.18
N THR A 320 28.75 -11.36 19.59
CA THR A 320 29.31 -12.37 18.67
C THR A 320 28.25 -13.31 18.09
N PRO A 321 28.37 -13.74 16.82
CA PRO A 321 27.36 -14.55 16.16
C PRO A 321 27.43 -16.03 16.56
N GLY A 322 26.35 -16.57 17.14
CA GLY A 322 26.11 -18.00 17.27
C GLY A 322 25.58 -18.61 15.96
N TYR A 323 26.00 -19.83 15.64
CA TYR A 323 25.83 -20.46 14.32
C TYR A 323 25.11 -21.81 14.41
N ASP A 324 23.96 -21.95 13.74
CA ASP A 324 23.33 -23.20 13.27
C ASP A 324 22.26 -22.80 12.22
N ARG A 325 22.05 -23.38 11.02
CA ARG A 325 22.26 -24.68 10.34
C ARG A 325 20.98 -25.49 10.10
N ASN A 326 20.66 -25.61 8.80
CA ASN A 326 20.04 -26.73 8.07
C ASN A 326 18.55 -27.12 8.30
N GLY A 327 17.85 -27.37 7.17
CA GLY A 327 16.72 -28.31 7.08
C GLY A 327 15.35 -27.69 6.73
N SER A 328 15.01 -27.29 5.49
CA SER A 328 14.82 -28.04 4.23
C SER A 328 13.44 -28.72 4.04
N ARG A 329 12.81 -28.47 2.87
CA ARG A 329 11.63 -29.17 2.26
C ARG A 329 10.22 -28.84 2.82
N LEU A 330 9.12 -28.88 2.03
CA LEU A 330 8.93 -28.80 0.55
C LEU A 330 7.42 -28.64 0.19
N GLY A 331 7.06 -27.68 -0.67
CA GLY A 331 5.77 -27.62 -1.40
C GLY A 331 4.53 -27.20 -0.59
N SER A 332 3.38 -26.85 -1.20
CA SER A 332 3.09 -26.62 -2.64
C SER A 332 1.75 -25.85 -2.84
N LEU A 333 1.41 -25.51 -4.10
CA LEU A 333 0.08 -25.09 -4.59
C LEU A 333 -0.46 -23.70 -4.15
N GLY A 334 -0.15 -22.68 -4.96
CA GLY A 334 -0.86 -21.38 -4.93
C GLY A 334 -2.12 -21.33 -5.82
N ARG A 335 -2.79 -20.17 -5.86
CA ARG A 335 -3.78 -19.79 -6.88
C ARG A 335 -3.89 -18.27 -7.02
N ARG A 336 -4.37 -17.78 -8.17
CA ARG A 336 -4.11 -16.44 -8.71
C ARG A 336 -5.31 -15.85 -9.49
N SER A 337 -5.41 -14.52 -9.47
CA SER A 337 -5.79 -13.63 -10.59
C SER A 337 -4.95 -12.32 -10.44
N GLN A 338 -4.61 -11.49 -11.44
CA GLN A 338 -5.29 -11.01 -12.66
C GLN A 338 -6.55 -10.17 -12.33
N ASP A 339 -6.86 -9.01 -12.94
CA ASP A 339 -6.27 -8.14 -14.00
C ASP A 339 -6.72 -6.67 -13.71
N SER A 340 -6.18 -5.54 -14.22
CA SER A 340 -5.00 -5.18 -15.06
C SER A 340 -4.72 -3.65 -14.95
N ASP A 341 -3.68 -3.13 -15.60
CA ASP A 341 -3.25 -1.72 -15.63
C ASP A 341 -4.19 -0.71 -16.34
N SER A 342 -4.03 0.59 -16.04
CA SER A 342 -4.09 1.74 -16.98
C SER A 342 -4.08 3.11 -16.28
N LEU A 343 -2.91 3.78 -16.17
CA LEU A 343 -2.74 5.23 -16.43
C LEU A 343 -1.26 5.69 -16.29
N GLU A 344 -0.56 5.90 -17.41
CA GLU A 344 0.49 6.92 -17.49
C GLU A 344 -0.12 8.19 -18.12
N HIS A 345 0.20 9.35 -17.57
CA HIS A 345 0.30 10.68 -18.22
C HIS A 345 0.33 11.77 -17.14
N LEU A 346 1.52 12.22 -16.73
CA LEU A 346 1.83 13.57 -16.24
C LEU A 346 3.30 13.63 -15.74
N TYR A 347 4.23 13.85 -16.66
CA TYR A 347 5.52 14.47 -16.36
C TYR A 347 5.57 15.83 -17.04
N GLY A 348 6.14 16.83 -16.35
CA GLY A 348 6.24 18.20 -16.86
C GLY A 348 5.91 19.25 -15.80
N LEU A 349 6.89 19.57 -14.94
CA LEU A 349 7.11 20.90 -14.34
C LEU A 349 8.35 20.89 -13.45
N GLY A 350 9.52 21.08 -14.06
CA GLY A 350 10.77 21.35 -13.36
C GLY A 350 11.33 22.71 -13.77
N ARG A 351 11.93 23.43 -12.80
CA ARG A 351 12.60 24.76 -12.91
C ARG A 351 11.68 26.00 -12.84
N ILE A 352 11.57 26.57 -11.64
CA ILE A 352 11.67 28.02 -11.47
C ILE A 352 13.02 28.29 -10.81
N GLY A 353 13.94 28.92 -11.53
CA GLY A 353 15.20 29.40 -10.97
C GLY A 353 15.10 30.89 -10.65
N MET A 354 15.20 31.26 -9.37
CA MET A 354 15.33 32.66 -8.96
C MET A 354 16.70 32.92 -8.32
N LYS A 355 17.48 33.80 -8.96
CA LYS A 355 18.59 34.49 -8.29
C LYS A 355 17.99 35.54 -7.34
N ALA A 356 18.20 35.38 -6.04
CA ALA A 356 17.96 36.43 -5.06
C ALA A 356 19.11 36.40 -4.03
N GLU A 357 20.08 37.29 -4.22
CA GLU A 357 21.17 37.53 -3.27
C GLU A 357 20.64 38.44 -2.15
N VAL A 358 20.43 37.87 -0.96
CA VAL A 358 19.97 38.62 0.22
C VAL A 358 20.88 38.29 1.40
N THR A 359 21.43 39.34 2.03
CA THR A 359 22.38 39.22 3.13
C THR A 359 21.73 38.67 4.40
N SER A 360 22.29 37.59 4.95
CA SER A 360 21.96 37.13 6.29
C SER A 360 22.43 38.14 7.33
N THR A 361 21.52 38.53 8.23
CA THR A 361 21.87 39.15 9.51
C THR A 361 21.20 38.34 10.62
N ASP A 362 21.94 38.11 11.70
CA ASP A 362 21.59 37.10 12.71
C ASP A 362 20.35 37.47 13.54
N LEU A 363 19.56 36.43 13.86
CA LEU A 363 18.88 36.36 15.16
C LEU A 363 18.56 34.90 15.50
N ALA A 364 19.56 34.20 16.03
CA ALA A 364 19.41 32.82 16.49
C ALA A 364 18.61 32.76 17.81
N PHE A 365 17.65 31.83 17.88
CA PHE A 365 17.10 31.36 19.15
C PHE A 365 17.18 29.83 19.21
N THR A 366 18.24 29.34 19.84
CA THR A 366 18.45 27.90 20.05
C THR A 366 17.66 27.43 21.27
N TRP A 367 16.88 26.36 21.11
CA TRP A 367 16.49 25.53 22.24
C TRP A 367 17.43 24.32 22.29
N LYS A 368 18.05 24.10 23.45
CA LYS A 368 19.12 23.13 23.65
C LYS A 368 18.88 22.38 24.96
N ASN A 369 19.04 21.07 24.90
CA ASN A 369 18.80 20.08 25.96
C ASN A 369 17.33 19.93 26.37
N HIS A 370 16.83 18.70 26.32
CA HIS A 370 15.88 18.16 27.30
C HIS A 370 15.98 16.64 27.31
N ASP A 371 16.87 16.12 28.16
CA ASP A 371 16.76 14.76 28.68
C ASP A 371 15.65 14.70 29.75
N GLU A 372 15.36 13.49 30.22
CA GLU A 372 14.40 13.15 31.29
C GLU A 372 12.92 13.42 31.00
N MET A 373 12.27 12.45 30.36
CA MET A 373 10.82 12.22 30.40
C MET A 373 10.54 10.85 31.06
N ALA A 374 10.73 10.78 32.38
CA ALA A 374 10.41 9.61 33.20
C ALA A 374 9.22 9.91 34.13
N TRP A 375 8.26 8.99 34.16
CA TRP A 375 7.04 9.07 34.94
C TRP A 375 7.31 9.19 36.45
N TYR A 376 6.67 10.15 37.15
CA TYR A 376 5.71 9.91 38.26
C TYR A 376 5.25 11.24 38.94
N VAL A 377 4.24 11.12 39.82
CA VAL A 377 3.72 12.14 40.76
C VAL A 377 3.07 13.39 40.17
N PHE A 378 1.72 13.44 40.20
CA PHE A 378 1.00 14.61 40.74
C PHE A 378 -0.44 14.24 41.17
N TRP A 379 -0.61 13.82 42.43
CA TRP A 379 -1.88 13.82 43.16
C TRP A 379 -1.55 14.13 44.63
N CYS A 380 -2.41 14.91 45.29
CA CYS A 380 -2.12 15.68 46.53
C CYS A 380 -1.14 16.84 46.24
N ASP A 381 -1.40 18.08 46.67
CA ASP A 381 -2.15 18.50 47.87
C ASP A 381 -3.41 19.36 47.64
N PHE A 382 -4.14 19.60 48.73
CA PHE A 382 -5.45 20.27 48.78
C PHE A 382 -5.44 21.50 49.71
N ALA A 383 -6.10 22.57 49.27
CA ALA A 383 -6.46 23.81 50.00
C ALA A 383 -5.35 24.78 50.49
N ALA A 384 -5.38 25.99 49.94
CA ALA A 384 -5.02 27.23 50.62
C ALA A 384 -6.00 28.36 50.19
N TYR A 385 -6.22 29.35 51.06
CA TYR A 385 -7.42 30.22 51.02
C TYR A 385 -7.07 31.70 50.95
N ASN A 386 -7.62 32.46 49.98
CA ASN A 386 -8.26 33.79 50.21
C ASN A 386 -8.81 34.47 48.92
N PRO A 387 -9.88 35.30 49.01
CA PRO A 387 -10.46 36.03 47.87
C PRO A 387 -10.37 37.58 47.94
N ARG A 388 -10.27 38.24 46.78
CA ARG A 388 -10.52 39.69 46.45
C ARG A 388 -10.01 39.93 45.01
N LEU A 389 -10.59 40.73 44.09
CA LEU A 389 -11.78 41.61 44.01
C LEU A 389 -12.59 41.22 42.73
N ARG A 390 -13.91 41.43 42.58
CA ARG A 390 -14.63 42.67 42.18
C ARG A 390 -13.90 43.55 41.13
N SER A 391 -14.53 44.10 40.09
CA SER A 391 -15.92 44.01 39.59
C SER A 391 -16.08 44.83 38.29
N PHE A 392 -16.99 44.49 37.37
CA PHE A 392 -17.93 45.43 36.71
C PHE A 392 -19.03 44.68 35.92
N ARG A 393 -20.05 45.41 35.46
CA ARG A 393 -21.28 44.93 34.79
C ARG A 393 -21.67 45.93 33.64
N PRO A 394 -22.81 45.80 32.92
CA PRO A 394 -22.79 45.81 31.46
C PRO A 394 -23.39 47.07 30.80
N ILE A 395 -23.42 47.10 29.46
CA ILE A 395 -24.23 48.00 28.64
C ILE A 395 -25.19 47.15 27.75
N THR A 396 -26.27 47.77 27.29
CA THR A 396 -27.51 47.11 26.80
C THR A 396 -28.12 47.91 25.65
N VAL A 397 -29.12 47.34 24.95
CA VAL A 397 -30.21 48.04 24.21
C VAL A 397 -29.85 48.73 22.86
N ILE A 398 -30.70 48.84 21.80
CA ILE A 398 -31.79 47.98 21.26
C ILE A 398 -32.29 48.52 19.87
N LYS A 399 -33.02 47.69 19.08
CA LYS A 399 -34.00 48.01 17.99
C LYS A 399 -33.61 48.57 16.59
N GLY A 400 -34.16 47.86 15.59
CA GLY A 400 -34.91 48.31 14.39
C GLY A 400 -35.42 47.03 13.69
N ARG A 401 -36.70 46.71 13.41
CA ARG A 401 -37.91 47.42 12.89
C ARG A 401 -37.72 47.97 11.46
N ASN A 402 -38.65 47.75 10.51
CA ASN A 402 -40.07 47.34 10.62
C ASN A 402 -40.64 46.54 9.41
N GLU A 403 -41.95 46.22 9.50
CA GLU A 403 -42.97 45.74 8.50
C GLU A 403 -42.58 45.58 6.99
N ALA A 404 -43.01 44.60 6.16
CA ALA A 404 -44.17 43.66 6.05
C ALA A 404 -45.27 44.05 5.02
N MET A 405 -45.80 43.04 4.26
CA MET A 405 -47.22 42.84 3.80
C MET A 405 -47.46 42.42 2.31
N HIS A 406 -48.13 41.26 2.12
CA HIS A 406 -48.98 40.82 0.97
C HIS A 406 -48.35 40.55 -0.44
N SER A 407 -48.92 39.68 -1.31
CA SER A 407 -49.92 38.58 -1.16
C SER A 407 -50.08 37.74 -2.46
N SER A 408 -50.40 36.44 -2.33
CA SER A 408 -51.01 35.54 -3.37
C SER A 408 -50.19 35.33 -4.68
N GLU A 409 -50.39 34.31 -5.53
CA GLU A 409 -51.40 33.23 -5.63
C GLU A 409 -50.80 32.00 -6.37
N THR A 410 -51.26 30.78 -6.06
CA THR A 410 -51.35 29.54 -6.90
C THR A 410 -51.08 28.26 -6.09
N ASP A 411 -52.14 27.55 -5.69
CA ASP A 411 -52.03 26.22 -5.07
C ASP A 411 -53.27 25.36 -5.37
N LEU A 412 -53.29 24.70 -6.54
CA LEU A 412 -54.22 23.61 -6.85
C LEU A 412 -53.73 22.79 -8.06
N ASN A 413 -53.27 21.55 -7.84
CA ASN A 413 -53.39 20.37 -8.75
C ASN A 413 -52.56 19.15 -8.33
N LEU A 414 -51.56 19.28 -7.44
CA LEU A 414 -50.60 18.19 -7.19
C LEU A 414 -51.14 17.05 -6.28
N HIS A 415 -52.16 17.31 -5.45
CA HIS A 415 -52.62 16.35 -4.43
C HIS A 415 -53.45 15.16 -4.97
N VAL A 416 -54.15 15.32 -6.11
CA VAL A 416 -55.06 14.28 -6.64
C VAL A 416 -54.30 13.19 -7.43
N ALA A 417 -53.16 13.53 -8.02
CA ALA A 417 -52.37 12.58 -8.81
C ALA A 417 -51.70 11.47 -7.97
N LEU A 418 -51.44 11.72 -6.68
CA LEU A 418 -50.65 10.82 -5.83
C LEU A 418 -51.47 9.70 -5.17
N GLU A 419 -52.76 9.88 -4.87
CA GLU A 419 -53.55 8.83 -4.21
C GLU A 419 -53.96 7.70 -5.17
N LEU A 420 -54.25 8.01 -6.43
CA LEU A 420 -54.69 7.01 -7.43
C LEU A 420 -53.58 6.02 -7.82
N GLY A 421 -52.31 6.44 -7.81
CA GLY A 421 -51.19 5.57 -8.14
C GLY A 421 -50.91 4.47 -7.11
N VAL A 422 -51.23 4.72 -5.83
CA VAL A 422 -50.90 3.79 -4.74
C VAL A 422 -51.83 2.57 -4.71
N GLN A 423 -53.12 2.74 -5.02
CA GLN A 423 -54.10 1.65 -4.93
C GLN A 423 -53.85 0.54 -5.97
N HIS A 424 -53.47 0.89 -7.21
CA HIS A 424 -53.19 -0.11 -8.25
C HIS A 424 -51.97 -0.98 -7.95
N PHE A 425 -50.97 -0.47 -7.24
CA PHE A 425 -49.73 -1.21 -6.97
C PHE A 425 -49.88 -2.31 -5.89
N GLN A 426 -50.89 -2.21 -5.01
CA GLN A 426 -51.08 -3.19 -3.93
C GLN A 426 -51.75 -4.50 -4.39
N VAL A 427 -52.51 -4.48 -5.50
CA VAL A 427 -53.26 -5.66 -5.98
C VAL A 427 -52.33 -6.71 -6.61
N ALA A 428 -51.19 -6.31 -7.17
CA ALA A 428 -50.27 -7.20 -7.88
C ALA A 428 -49.36 -8.07 -6.98
N LEU A 429 -49.20 -7.73 -5.69
CA LEU A 429 -48.08 -8.26 -4.89
C LEU A 429 -48.36 -9.52 -4.05
N GLU A 430 -49.61 -9.85 -3.74
CA GLU A 430 -49.94 -11.04 -2.92
C GLU A 430 -49.64 -12.40 -3.61
N PRO A 431 -49.90 -12.62 -4.93
CA PRO A 431 -49.60 -13.90 -5.57
C PRO A 431 -48.11 -14.29 -5.48
N ALA A 432 -47.21 -13.32 -5.67
CA ALA A 432 -45.76 -13.53 -5.56
C ALA A 432 -45.33 -13.94 -4.14
N LYS A 433 -46.02 -13.42 -3.13
CA LYS A 433 -45.73 -13.61 -1.70
C LYS A 433 -46.02 -15.03 -1.22
N GLN A 434 -47.12 -15.63 -1.69
CA GLN A 434 -47.41 -17.05 -1.48
C GLN A 434 -46.38 -17.93 -2.19
N GLN A 435 -46.11 -17.65 -3.47
CA GLN A 435 -45.19 -18.46 -4.28
C GLN A 435 -43.77 -18.52 -3.67
N LEU A 436 -43.22 -17.37 -3.28
CA LEU A 436 -41.88 -17.30 -2.69
C LEU A 436 -41.79 -18.06 -1.35
N THR A 437 -42.85 -17.99 -0.53
CA THR A 437 -42.93 -18.71 0.75
C THR A 437 -42.97 -20.23 0.56
N ILE A 438 -43.71 -20.71 -0.45
CA ILE A 438 -43.80 -22.14 -0.77
C ILE A 438 -42.42 -22.67 -1.23
N THR A 439 -41.74 -21.96 -2.13
CA THR A 439 -40.40 -22.34 -2.61
C THR A 439 -39.37 -22.38 -1.48
N LEU A 440 -39.37 -21.39 -0.58
CA LEU A 440 -38.48 -21.39 0.59
C LEU A 440 -38.70 -22.59 1.52
N VAL A 441 -39.96 -22.94 1.81
CA VAL A 441 -40.31 -24.11 2.63
C VAL A 441 -39.94 -25.43 1.93
N GLN A 442 -39.99 -25.49 0.59
CA GLN A 442 -39.56 -26.65 -0.19
C GLN A 442 -38.03 -26.81 -0.19
N CYS A 443 -37.25 -25.74 -0.42
CA CYS A 443 -35.79 -25.79 -0.34
C CYS A 443 -35.30 -26.18 1.06
N LEU A 444 -35.90 -25.61 2.12
CA LEU A 444 -35.56 -25.98 3.50
C LEU A 444 -35.88 -27.46 3.80
N ARG A 445 -36.99 -28.00 3.28
CA ARG A 445 -37.29 -29.44 3.39
C ARG A 445 -36.23 -30.32 2.71
N TYR A 446 -35.69 -29.88 1.58
CA TYR A 446 -34.65 -30.61 0.85
C TYR A 446 -33.34 -30.65 1.64
N GLU A 447 -32.84 -29.48 2.07
CA GLU A 447 -31.62 -29.35 2.88
C GLU A 447 -31.70 -30.14 4.19
N PHE A 448 -32.78 -30.00 4.97
CA PHE A 448 -32.90 -30.73 6.25
C PHE A 448 -33.02 -32.25 6.07
N SER A 449 -33.45 -32.75 4.90
CA SER A 449 -33.46 -34.19 4.62
C SER A 449 -32.06 -34.79 4.46
N ASN A 450 -31.10 -34.02 3.92
CA ASN A 450 -29.70 -34.43 3.80
C ASN A 450 -28.93 -34.41 5.13
N LEU A 451 -29.48 -33.75 6.17
CA LEU A 451 -28.84 -33.60 7.48
C LEU A 451 -29.40 -34.53 8.57
N GLY A 452 -30.40 -35.36 8.26
CA GLY A 452 -30.92 -36.39 9.18
C GLY A 452 -31.67 -35.87 10.42
N ILE A 453 -32.03 -34.58 10.45
CA ILE A 453 -32.70 -33.94 11.59
C ILE A 453 -34.21 -34.24 11.57
N SER A 454 -34.77 -34.66 12.71
CA SER A 454 -36.19 -35.05 12.77
C SER A 454 -37.15 -33.85 12.62
N LEU A 455 -38.21 -34.04 11.82
CA LEU A 455 -39.25 -33.04 11.55
C LEU A 455 -39.98 -32.51 12.80
N LEU A 456 -39.89 -33.21 13.94
CA LEU A 456 -40.59 -32.82 15.17
C LEU A 456 -40.02 -31.55 15.79
N GLN A 457 -38.68 -31.39 15.79
CA GLN A 457 -37.99 -30.26 16.41
C GLN A 457 -38.18 -28.96 15.61
N VAL A 458 -38.17 -29.05 14.27
CA VAL A 458 -38.37 -27.90 13.37
C VAL A 458 -39.75 -27.27 13.59
N ASN A 459 -40.80 -28.09 13.74
CA ASN A 459 -42.15 -27.59 14.01
C ASN A 459 -42.27 -26.91 15.39
N GLN A 460 -41.57 -27.38 16.42
CA GLN A 460 -41.54 -26.70 17.73
C GLN A 460 -40.89 -25.31 17.63
N VAL A 461 -39.78 -25.17 16.89
CA VAL A 461 -39.12 -23.87 16.68
C VAL A 461 -40.02 -22.92 15.89
N ILE A 462 -40.72 -23.40 14.86
CA ILE A 462 -41.63 -22.59 14.04
C ILE A 462 -42.84 -22.08 14.87
N GLU A 463 -43.46 -22.91 15.71
CA GLU A 463 -44.57 -22.46 16.56
C GLU A 463 -44.11 -21.54 17.70
N GLN A 464 -42.93 -21.76 18.29
CA GLN A 464 -42.31 -20.80 19.22
C GLN A 464 -42.11 -19.43 18.55
N HIS A 465 -41.56 -19.40 17.33
CA HIS A 465 -41.34 -18.15 16.60
C HIS A 465 -42.66 -17.43 16.27
N LYS A 466 -43.70 -18.15 15.81
CA LYS A 466 -45.05 -17.61 15.60
C LYS A 466 -45.67 -17.04 16.88
N LEU A 467 -45.44 -17.67 18.03
CA LEU A 467 -45.96 -17.24 19.33
C LEU A 467 -45.27 -15.95 19.81
N ILE A 468 -43.96 -15.82 19.59
CA ILE A 468 -43.17 -14.61 19.87
C ILE A 468 -43.61 -13.44 18.97
N CYS A 469 -43.67 -13.66 17.64
CA CYS A 469 -44.11 -12.63 16.69
C CYS A 469 -45.55 -12.14 16.90
N ARG A 470 -46.41 -12.93 17.57
CA ARG A 470 -47.79 -12.52 17.91
C ARG A 470 -47.90 -11.57 19.11
N LYS A 471 -46.84 -11.33 19.88
CA LYS A 471 -46.89 -10.55 21.14
C LYS A 471 -46.23 -9.17 21.11
N MET A 472 -45.53 -8.79 20.04
CA MET A 472 -44.82 -7.50 19.96
C MET A 472 -45.64 -6.40 19.27
N PRO A 473 -45.91 -5.25 19.94
CA PRO A 473 -46.64 -4.13 19.36
C PRO A 473 -45.71 -3.16 18.62
N PHE A 474 -45.30 -3.50 17.39
CA PHE A 474 -44.51 -2.61 16.53
C PHE A 474 -45.27 -2.25 15.23
N PRO A 475 -45.15 -1.03 14.68
CA PRO A 475 -45.91 -0.61 13.50
C PRO A 475 -45.53 -1.44 12.25
N LYS A 476 -46.49 -2.23 11.78
CA LYS A 476 -46.38 -3.19 10.65
C LYS A 476 -45.94 -2.60 9.29
N LYS A 477 -45.75 -1.28 9.21
CA LYS A 477 -45.32 -0.56 7.99
C LYS A 477 -43.80 -0.47 7.82
N LEU A 478 -43.00 -0.55 8.89
CA LEU A 478 -41.54 -0.36 8.79
C LEU A 478 -40.75 -1.67 8.60
N ILE A 479 -41.28 -2.78 9.12
CA ILE A 479 -40.68 -4.12 9.00
C ILE A 479 -40.38 -4.50 7.55
N PRO A 480 -41.27 -4.27 6.55
CA PRO A 480 -40.96 -4.61 5.16
C PRO A 480 -39.76 -3.84 4.60
N VAL A 481 -39.61 -2.56 4.94
CA VAL A 481 -38.53 -1.71 4.40
C VAL A 481 -37.18 -2.12 4.95
N LEU A 482 -37.08 -2.29 6.28
CA LEU A 482 -35.85 -2.74 6.94
C LEU A 482 -35.50 -4.18 6.55
N SER A 483 -36.49 -5.07 6.46
CA SER A 483 -36.26 -6.45 5.99
C SER A 483 -35.83 -6.49 4.52
N PHE A 484 -36.40 -5.63 3.66
CA PHE A 484 -36.02 -5.56 2.24
C PHE A 484 -34.61 -5.01 2.08
N LEU A 485 -34.20 -3.99 2.85
CA LEU A 485 -32.81 -3.50 2.86
C LEU A 485 -31.82 -4.57 3.34
N ILE A 486 -32.12 -5.24 4.46
CA ILE A 486 -31.26 -6.30 5.01
C ILE A 486 -31.19 -7.50 4.05
N VAL A 487 -32.31 -7.94 3.48
CA VAL A 487 -32.34 -9.01 2.48
C VAL A 487 -31.67 -8.58 1.18
N PHE A 488 -31.79 -7.32 0.75
CA PHE A 488 -31.09 -6.82 -0.44
C PHE A 488 -29.56 -6.81 -0.23
N ILE A 489 -29.09 -6.38 0.94
CA ILE A 489 -27.66 -6.43 1.32
C ILE A 489 -27.17 -7.89 1.37
N ILE A 490 -27.91 -8.78 2.03
CA ILE A 490 -27.55 -10.21 2.14
C ILE A 490 -27.59 -10.90 0.77
N VAL A 491 -28.62 -10.64 -0.06
CA VAL A 491 -28.71 -11.18 -1.41
C VAL A 491 -27.60 -10.62 -2.28
N TRP A 492 -27.26 -9.34 -2.20
CA TRP A 492 -26.13 -8.74 -2.94
C TRP A 492 -24.78 -9.36 -2.55
N ILE A 493 -24.54 -9.58 -1.24
CA ILE A 493 -23.37 -10.31 -0.73
C ILE A 493 -23.35 -11.76 -1.26
N ILE A 494 -24.49 -12.44 -1.30
CA ILE A 494 -24.59 -13.82 -1.81
C ILE A 494 -24.40 -13.88 -3.33
N THR A 495 -25.02 -12.98 -4.11
CA THR A 495 -24.89 -12.98 -5.58
C THR A 495 -23.49 -12.57 -6.05
N SER A 496 -22.81 -11.68 -5.31
CA SER A 496 -21.39 -11.38 -5.54
C SER A 496 -20.44 -12.49 -5.06
N SER A 497 -20.94 -13.47 -4.30
CA SER A 497 -20.18 -14.65 -3.84
C SER A 497 -20.35 -15.90 -4.73
N ILE A 498 -21.17 -15.85 -5.79
CA ILE A 498 -21.38 -16.98 -6.71
C ILE A 498 -20.48 -16.81 -7.95
N PRO A 499 -19.46 -17.67 -8.15
CA PRO A 499 -18.67 -17.63 -9.38
C PRO A 499 -19.52 -18.10 -10.57
N THR A 500 -19.53 -17.31 -11.65
CA THR A 500 -20.20 -17.66 -12.91
C THR A 500 -19.46 -18.81 -13.58
N ALA A 501 -20.12 -19.98 -13.69
CA ALA A 501 -19.53 -21.14 -14.34
C ALA A 501 -19.27 -20.88 -15.85
N PRO A 502 -18.10 -21.24 -16.39
CA PRO A 502 -17.82 -21.08 -17.82
C PRO A 502 -18.71 -22.02 -18.65
N LYS A 503 -19.27 -21.50 -19.74
CA LYS A 503 -20.10 -22.27 -20.68
C LYS A 503 -19.23 -23.23 -21.48
N VAL A 504 -19.23 -24.51 -21.10
CA VAL A 504 -18.59 -25.58 -21.87
C VAL A 504 -19.39 -25.83 -23.16
N ALA A 505 -18.75 -25.61 -24.31
CA ALA A 505 -19.30 -26.02 -25.60
C ALA A 505 -19.18 -27.56 -25.78
N PRO A 506 -20.14 -28.23 -26.43
CA PRO A 506 -20.13 -29.68 -26.57
C PRO A 506 -19.00 -30.14 -27.52
N ASN A 507 -18.10 -30.99 -27.03
CA ASN A 507 -16.94 -31.47 -27.78
C ASN A 507 -17.30 -32.67 -28.68
N THR A 508 -17.10 -32.56 -30.00
CA THR A 508 -17.37 -33.64 -30.97
C THR A 508 -16.20 -34.61 -31.10
N GLN A 509 -16.40 -35.85 -30.65
CA GLN A 509 -15.42 -36.94 -30.82
C GLN A 509 -15.19 -37.32 -32.29
N LYS A 510 -13.94 -37.70 -32.63
CA LYS A 510 -13.55 -38.82 -33.52
C LYS A 510 -12.07 -39.20 -33.27
N PRO A 511 -11.57 -40.39 -33.67
CA PRO A 511 -10.89 -41.22 -32.67
C PRO A 511 -9.52 -41.82 -33.10
N ASP A 512 -8.85 -42.37 -32.09
CA ASP A 512 -7.93 -43.54 -32.11
C ASP A 512 -6.84 -43.67 -33.19
N ARG A 513 -5.57 -43.64 -32.76
CA ARG A 513 -4.58 -44.62 -33.24
C ARG A 513 -3.40 -44.87 -32.28
N LYS A 514 -3.58 -45.90 -31.46
CA LYS A 514 -2.65 -47.02 -31.19
C LYS A 514 -1.12 -46.82 -31.14
N ASP A 515 -0.58 -47.32 -30.02
CA ASP A 515 0.54 -48.26 -29.92
C ASP A 515 1.89 -47.94 -30.60
N HIS A 516 2.94 -47.78 -29.77
CA HIS A 516 3.94 -48.85 -29.66
C HIS A 516 4.72 -48.78 -28.32
N LYS A 517 5.07 -49.95 -27.78
CA LYS A 517 6.05 -50.15 -26.69
C LYS A 517 7.25 -50.95 -27.21
N GLY A 518 8.41 -50.72 -26.60
CA GLY A 518 9.67 -51.47 -26.74
C GLY A 518 10.74 -50.70 -25.94
N GLU A 519 11.27 -51.08 -24.77
CA GLU A 519 11.65 -52.37 -24.14
C GLU A 519 13.19 -52.59 -24.20
N TYR A 520 13.71 -53.34 -23.21
CA TYR A 520 15.11 -53.75 -22.93
C TYR A 520 15.98 -52.89 -21.99
N ALA A 521 16.94 -53.57 -21.34
CA ALA A 521 17.60 -53.17 -20.11
C ALA A 521 18.97 -53.89 -19.89
N ASN A 522 19.69 -53.49 -18.83
CA ASN A 522 20.76 -54.21 -18.09
C ASN A 522 22.16 -54.44 -18.72
N SER A 523 23.18 -53.78 -18.13
CA SER A 523 24.48 -54.33 -17.65
C SER A 523 25.15 -53.21 -16.81
N ILE A 524 25.88 -53.37 -15.68
CA ILE A 524 26.71 -54.41 -15.02
C ILE A 524 28.23 -54.34 -15.33
N HIS A 525 28.98 -53.63 -14.47
CA HIS A 525 30.32 -53.90 -13.86
C HIS A 525 30.74 -52.66 -13.02
N ASN A 526 31.31 -52.72 -11.81
CA ASN A 526 32.63 -53.19 -11.32
C ASN A 526 33.84 -52.40 -11.91
N GLU A 527 34.88 -51.95 -11.17
CA GLU A 527 35.17 -52.00 -9.71
C GLU A 527 36.34 -51.06 -9.26
N GLN A 528 36.48 -50.84 -7.94
CA GLN A 528 37.71 -50.57 -7.12
C GLN A 528 38.73 -49.40 -7.37
N ALA A 529 38.72 -48.44 -6.42
CA ALA A 529 39.78 -48.08 -5.44
C ALA A 529 41.24 -47.65 -5.80
N TYR A 530 41.65 -46.46 -5.30
CA TYR A 530 42.91 -46.11 -4.56
C TYR A 530 42.94 -44.57 -4.25
N ARG A 531 43.84 -43.94 -3.48
CA ARG A 531 44.34 -44.09 -2.08
C ARG A 531 45.10 -42.76 -1.71
N LYS A 532 45.11 -42.32 -0.44
CA LYS A 532 45.95 -41.18 0.07
C LYS A 532 47.47 -41.36 -0.16
N PRO A 533 48.25 -40.25 -0.15
CA PRO A 533 49.34 -40.11 0.84
C PRO A 533 49.35 -38.76 1.60
N GLU A 534 50.35 -38.51 2.46
CA GLU A 534 50.34 -37.46 3.51
C GLU A 534 51.76 -37.03 3.95
N GLN A 535 51.96 -35.73 4.27
CA GLN A 535 53.02 -35.09 5.11
C GLN A 535 54.53 -34.94 4.71
N ASN A 536 55.01 -33.68 4.89
CA ASN A 536 56.26 -33.19 5.53
C ASN A 536 57.69 -33.43 4.95
N LYS A 537 58.42 -32.35 4.59
CA LYS A 537 59.59 -31.77 5.34
C LYS A 537 60.33 -30.59 4.65
N GLU A 538 61.00 -29.77 5.48
CA GLU A 538 62.00 -28.70 5.17
C GLU A 538 63.45 -29.24 5.44
N PRO A 539 64.61 -28.58 5.09
CA PRO A 539 65.03 -27.26 5.66
C PRO A 539 66.10 -26.35 4.93
N GLU A 540 66.18 -25.08 5.39
CA GLU A 540 67.38 -24.21 5.67
C GLU A 540 68.46 -23.68 4.66
N THR A 541 69.15 -22.60 5.13
CA THR A 541 70.43 -21.92 4.71
C THR A 541 70.40 -20.82 3.62
N SER A 542 71.13 -19.67 3.69
CA SER A 542 71.90 -19.00 4.79
C SER A 542 72.28 -17.52 4.49
N LYS A 543 72.45 -16.68 5.55
CA LYS A 543 73.42 -15.55 5.84
C LYS A 543 74.15 -14.80 4.68
N SER A 544 74.49 -13.49 4.72
CA SER A 544 74.34 -12.31 5.63
C SER A 544 74.75 -11.01 4.82
N GLN A 545 75.07 -9.77 5.28
CA GLN A 545 75.38 -9.14 6.59
C GLN A 545 75.26 -7.56 6.57
N GLU A 546 76.07 -6.87 7.39
CA GLU A 546 76.28 -5.43 7.74
C GLU A 546 76.65 -4.44 6.58
N GLN A 547 76.64 -3.09 6.70
CA GLN A 547 76.62 -2.16 7.87
C GLN A 547 75.98 -0.76 7.56
N ASP A 548 75.81 0.08 8.60
CA ASP A 548 75.04 1.36 8.71
C ASP A 548 75.92 2.64 8.46
N PRO A 549 75.51 3.96 8.60
CA PRO A 549 74.24 4.54 9.09
C PRO A 549 73.66 5.81 8.38
N LEU A 550 72.50 6.30 8.90
CA LEU A 550 71.84 7.62 8.69
C LEU A 550 71.23 7.92 7.29
N ASN A 551 70.08 8.60 7.13
CA ASN A 551 69.09 9.14 8.09
C ASN A 551 67.75 9.40 7.35
N ILE A 552 66.61 8.86 7.81
CA ILE A 552 65.23 9.20 7.37
C ILE A 552 64.21 8.72 8.42
N GLU A 553 63.01 9.32 8.44
CA GLU A 553 62.00 9.19 9.49
C GLU A 553 61.21 7.86 9.48
N ALA A 554 60.50 7.59 10.57
CA ALA A 554 59.98 6.26 10.91
C ALA A 554 58.74 5.81 10.09
N PRO A 555 58.67 4.54 9.65
CA PRO A 555 57.48 3.94 9.06
C PRO A 555 56.48 3.46 10.15
N GLN A 556 55.18 3.52 9.86
CA GLN A 556 54.16 2.80 10.62
C GLN A 556 53.73 1.50 9.91
N GLU A 557 53.87 0.37 10.59
CA GLU A 557 53.45 -0.95 10.10
C GLU A 557 51.94 -1.20 10.34
N GLU A 558 51.08 -0.83 9.39
CA GLU A 558 49.67 -1.31 9.35
C GLU A 558 49.29 -1.93 7.99
N ALA A 559 50.04 -2.95 7.57
CA ALA A 559 49.85 -3.62 6.29
C ALA A 559 49.81 -5.16 6.35
N LYS A 560 49.36 -5.75 7.48
CA LYS A 560 49.28 -7.23 7.68
C LYS A 560 48.15 -7.67 8.63
N ASN A 561 46.89 -7.39 8.26
CA ASN A 561 45.71 -8.21 8.60
C ASN A 561 44.42 -7.65 7.95
N LYS A 562 44.31 -7.78 6.63
CA LYS A 562 43.02 -7.72 5.92
C LYS A 562 42.77 -9.06 5.24
N TRP A 563 41.67 -9.73 5.59
CA TRP A 563 41.09 -10.73 4.70
C TRP A 563 40.60 -10.00 3.45
N PRO A 564 40.99 -10.42 2.24
CA PRO A 564 40.50 -9.79 1.03
C PRO A 564 39.06 -10.20 0.78
N ALA A 565 38.13 -9.30 1.10
CA ALA A 565 36.93 -9.16 0.27
C ALA A 565 37.44 -8.86 -1.15
N ALA A 566 37.27 -9.81 -2.05
CA ALA A 566 37.87 -9.72 -3.38
C ALA A 566 37.08 -8.72 -4.22
N ILE A 567 37.51 -7.46 -4.21
CA ILE A 567 37.43 -6.62 -5.41
C ILE A 567 38.21 -7.39 -6.48
N ILE A 568 37.49 -8.14 -7.31
CA ILE A 568 38.06 -8.83 -8.46
C ILE A 568 38.29 -7.71 -9.49
N PRO A 569 39.54 -7.27 -9.72
CA PRO A 569 39.78 -6.14 -10.62
C PRO A 569 39.26 -6.52 -12.00
N PHE A 570 38.45 -5.63 -12.57
CA PHE A 570 37.85 -5.86 -13.88
C PHE A 570 38.92 -6.19 -14.91
N ARG A 571 38.70 -7.27 -15.66
CA ARG A 571 39.52 -7.67 -16.79
C ARG A 571 38.68 -7.49 -18.06
N PRO A 572 39.06 -6.59 -18.97
CA PRO A 572 38.42 -6.46 -20.27
C PRO A 572 38.29 -7.81 -20.97
N GLY A 573 37.12 -8.06 -21.55
CA GLY A 573 36.90 -9.28 -22.33
C GLY A 573 37.71 -9.27 -23.63
N VAL A 574 38.06 -10.46 -24.11
CA VAL A 574 38.74 -10.63 -25.39
C VAL A 574 37.67 -10.75 -26.48
N VAL A 575 37.65 -9.80 -27.42
CA VAL A 575 36.77 -9.86 -28.60
C VAL A 575 37.13 -11.05 -29.50
N LYS A 576 36.12 -11.58 -30.20
CA LYS A 576 36.29 -12.66 -31.18
C LYS A 576 37.07 -12.20 -32.42
N ALA A 577 37.46 -13.16 -33.26
CA ALA A 577 38.08 -12.86 -34.55
C ALA A 577 37.10 -12.17 -35.52
N VAL A 578 37.63 -11.40 -36.47
CA VAL A 578 36.82 -10.72 -37.50
C VAL A 578 35.94 -11.73 -38.26
N GLY A 579 34.63 -11.48 -38.26
CA GLY A 579 33.64 -12.33 -38.93
C GLY A 579 33.21 -13.57 -38.14
N GLU A 580 33.68 -13.77 -36.91
CA GLU A 580 33.23 -14.85 -36.02
C GLU A 580 32.01 -14.36 -35.19
N PRO A 581 30.81 -14.95 -35.38
CA PRO A 581 29.57 -14.38 -34.84
C PRO A 581 29.45 -14.54 -33.32
N TYR A 582 28.86 -13.54 -32.67
CA TYR A 582 28.49 -13.58 -31.25
C TYR A 582 27.08 -14.13 -31.07
N THR A 583 26.92 -15.05 -30.13
CA THR A 583 25.61 -15.45 -29.63
C THR A 583 25.09 -14.40 -28.64
N LYS A 584 23.84 -13.97 -28.84
CA LYS A 584 23.08 -13.08 -27.96
C LYS A 584 21.93 -13.88 -27.33
N THR A 585 21.60 -13.65 -26.06
CA THR A 585 20.31 -14.06 -25.48
C THR A 585 19.59 -12.85 -24.92
N ILE A 586 18.35 -12.61 -25.36
CA ILE A 586 17.48 -11.54 -24.87
C ILE A 586 16.66 -12.07 -23.67
N VAL A 587 16.85 -11.50 -22.48
CA VAL A 587 16.21 -11.92 -21.23
C VAL A 587 15.17 -10.88 -20.83
N VAL A 588 13.90 -11.26 -20.90
CA VAL A 588 12.77 -10.35 -20.72
C VAL A 588 11.86 -10.82 -19.58
N PRO A 589 11.63 -10.00 -18.54
CA PRO A 589 10.52 -10.15 -17.63
C PRO A 589 9.26 -9.53 -18.26
N ARG A 590 8.14 -10.24 -18.20
CA ARG A 590 6.83 -9.70 -18.57
C ARG A 590 5.71 -10.19 -17.66
N THR A 591 4.62 -9.47 -17.60
CA THR A 591 3.30 -9.98 -17.22
C THR A 591 2.65 -10.69 -18.41
N LYS A 592 1.51 -11.35 -18.17
CA LYS A 592 0.64 -11.90 -19.24
C LYS A 592 0.17 -10.91 -20.28
N ASN A 593 -0.02 -9.66 -19.88
CA ASN A 593 -0.73 -8.66 -20.68
C ASN A 593 0.25 -7.81 -21.51
N GLU A 594 1.55 -7.90 -21.26
CA GLU A 594 2.61 -7.30 -22.06
C GLU A 594 2.90 -8.12 -23.33
N GLU A 595 2.87 -7.42 -24.46
CA GLU A 595 3.14 -7.95 -25.80
C GLU A 595 4.65 -8.06 -26.06
N VAL A 596 5.10 -9.28 -26.38
CA VAL A 596 6.50 -9.62 -26.67
C VAL A 596 6.65 -10.37 -27.99
N ASP A 597 5.57 -10.51 -28.75
CA ASP A 597 5.54 -11.26 -29.99
C ASP A 597 6.49 -10.65 -31.03
N TRP A 598 6.72 -9.33 -30.94
CA TRP A 598 7.76 -8.58 -31.66
C TRP A 598 9.17 -9.19 -31.55
N ILE A 599 9.52 -9.87 -30.44
CA ILE A 599 10.80 -10.55 -30.27
C ILE A 599 10.89 -11.75 -31.23
N PHE A 600 9.81 -12.52 -31.34
CA PHE A 600 9.73 -13.67 -32.24
C PHE A 600 9.66 -13.23 -33.71
N GLU A 601 8.90 -12.17 -34.01
CA GLU A 601 8.78 -11.62 -35.37
C GLU A 601 10.10 -11.10 -35.93
N ASN A 602 10.91 -10.42 -35.12
CA ASN A 602 12.14 -9.77 -35.57
C ASN A 602 13.38 -10.67 -35.40
N PHE A 603 13.43 -11.53 -34.39
CA PHE A 603 14.63 -12.32 -34.05
C PHE A 603 14.42 -13.84 -34.03
N GLY A 604 13.18 -14.35 -34.06
CA GLY A 604 12.89 -15.80 -33.97
C GLY A 604 13.38 -16.65 -35.14
N GLY A 605 13.86 -16.03 -36.23
CA GLY A 605 14.53 -16.70 -37.35
C GLY A 605 16.06 -16.63 -37.33
N ASP A 606 16.67 -15.90 -36.39
CA ASP A 606 18.12 -15.79 -36.25
C ASP A 606 18.71 -17.05 -35.59
N LYS A 607 19.92 -17.43 -35.97
CA LYS A 607 20.66 -18.58 -35.42
C LYS A 607 21.58 -18.20 -34.26
N PHE A 608 21.79 -16.91 -34.04
CA PHE A 608 22.69 -16.35 -33.05
C PHE A 608 21.96 -15.56 -31.97
N ILE A 609 20.69 -15.18 -32.17
CA ILE A 609 19.88 -14.46 -31.18
C ILE A 609 18.82 -15.39 -30.58
N ASN A 610 19.10 -15.89 -29.37
CA ASN A 610 18.10 -16.57 -28.55
C ASN A 610 17.28 -15.55 -27.74
N HIS A 611 16.18 -16.00 -27.15
CA HIS A 611 15.39 -15.23 -26.20
C HIS A 611 14.95 -16.11 -25.02
N THR A 612 14.69 -15.50 -23.87
CA THR A 612 14.27 -16.20 -22.64
C THR A 612 13.30 -15.29 -21.88
N ILE A 613 12.01 -15.54 -22.10
CA ILE A 613 10.92 -14.65 -21.68
C ILE A 613 10.22 -15.24 -20.45
N TYR A 614 10.38 -14.60 -19.30
CA TYR A 614 9.78 -15.03 -18.04
C TYR A 614 8.45 -14.32 -17.82
N THR A 615 7.37 -15.08 -17.64
CA THR A 615 6.05 -14.52 -17.32
C THR A 615 5.90 -14.42 -15.80
N VAL A 616 6.24 -13.26 -15.23
CA VAL A 616 6.45 -13.05 -13.78
C VAL A 616 5.19 -13.21 -12.95
N ASP A 617 4.01 -13.01 -13.56
CA ASP A 617 2.74 -13.22 -12.89
C ASP A 617 2.18 -14.64 -13.08
N ASP A 618 2.75 -15.51 -13.92
CA ASP A 618 2.18 -16.84 -14.23
C ASP A 618 2.95 -18.08 -13.71
N PRO A 619 2.54 -18.66 -12.57
CA PRO A 619 3.07 -19.95 -12.07
C PRO A 619 2.86 -21.16 -12.97
N ALA A 620 2.15 -21.04 -14.10
CA ALA A 620 1.95 -22.09 -15.10
C ALA A 620 2.65 -21.80 -16.45
N ALA A 621 3.40 -20.70 -16.56
CA ALA A 621 4.29 -20.48 -17.71
C ALA A 621 5.52 -21.40 -17.64
N GLU A 622 6.09 -21.72 -18.80
CA GLU A 622 7.32 -22.53 -18.92
C GLU A 622 8.51 -21.89 -18.21
N LEU A 623 8.60 -20.55 -18.28
CA LEU A 623 9.59 -19.73 -17.60
C LEU A 623 8.89 -18.78 -16.62
N HIS A 624 9.06 -19.04 -15.33
CA HIS A 624 8.49 -18.25 -14.23
C HIS A 624 9.53 -18.11 -13.09
N PRO A 625 9.76 -16.90 -12.55
CA PRO A 625 10.66 -16.73 -11.40
C PRO A 625 10.13 -17.44 -10.15
N PRO A 626 10.98 -17.84 -9.17
CA PRO A 626 10.51 -18.61 -8.01
C PRO A 626 9.51 -17.87 -7.09
N LYS A 627 9.44 -16.55 -7.21
CA LYS A 627 8.43 -15.65 -6.61
C LYS A 627 8.50 -14.33 -7.38
N ASN A 628 7.38 -13.69 -7.75
CA ASN A 628 7.44 -12.28 -8.14
C ASN A 628 7.83 -11.45 -6.89
N LYS A 629 9.04 -10.86 -6.90
CA LYS A 629 9.60 -10.05 -5.82
C LYS A 629 10.76 -9.20 -6.33
N GLY A 630 10.60 -7.88 -6.33
CA GLY A 630 11.59 -6.98 -6.93
C GLY A 630 11.57 -6.98 -8.45
N HIS A 631 10.39 -7.25 -9.04
CA HIS A 631 10.12 -7.15 -10.48
C HIS A 631 11.18 -7.88 -11.34
N GLU A 632 11.81 -7.18 -12.30
CA GLU A 632 12.82 -7.71 -13.23
C GLU A 632 14.02 -8.37 -12.53
N VAL A 633 14.40 -7.89 -11.35
CA VAL A 633 15.60 -8.34 -10.62
C VAL A 633 15.55 -9.85 -10.32
N MET A 634 14.38 -10.38 -9.95
CA MET A 634 14.25 -11.82 -9.69
C MET A 634 14.41 -12.65 -10.96
N VAL A 635 13.93 -12.14 -12.11
CA VAL A 635 14.10 -12.78 -13.41
C VAL A 635 15.56 -12.74 -13.84
N TYR A 636 16.22 -11.58 -13.75
CA TYR A 636 17.62 -11.43 -14.12
C TYR A 636 18.53 -12.34 -13.27
N LEU A 637 18.36 -12.33 -11.94
CA LEU A 637 19.10 -13.21 -11.03
C LEU A 637 18.80 -14.69 -11.27
N SER A 638 17.54 -15.06 -11.58
CA SER A 638 17.20 -16.47 -11.82
C SER A 638 17.76 -16.96 -13.16
N TYR A 639 17.63 -16.19 -14.24
CA TYR A 639 18.30 -16.50 -15.50
C TYR A 639 19.81 -16.72 -15.32
N ILE A 640 20.49 -15.81 -14.63
CA ILE A 640 21.95 -15.90 -14.37
C ILE A 640 22.29 -17.17 -13.57
N ILE A 641 21.50 -17.53 -12.57
CA ILE A 641 21.72 -18.73 -11.75
C ILE A 641 21.46 -20.01 -12.54
N ASP A 642 20.35 -20.06 -13.26
CA ASP A 642 19.85 -21.28 -13.90
C ASP A 642 20.58 -21.56 -15.23
N HIS A 643 21.19 -20.55 -15.85
CA HIS A 643 21.95 -20.64 -17.12
C HIS A 643 23.47 -20.43 -16.94
N TYR A 644 23.99 -20.31 -15.71
CA TYR A 644 25.39 -19.93 -15.42
C TYR A 644 26.46 -20.69 -16.24
N ASP A 645 26.27 -22.00 -16.43
CA ASP A 645 27.19 -22.87 -17.18
C ASP A 645 26.93 -22.89 -18.70
N ASN A 646 25.81 -22.33 -19.18
CA ASN A 646 25.38 -22.30 -20.58
C ASN A 646 24.91 -20.90 -21.06
N LEU A 647 25.67 -19.86 -20.72
CA LEU A 647 25.41 -18.47 -21.13
C LEU A 647 25.82 -18.21 -22.59
N SER A 648 25.04 -17.41 -23.32
CA SER A 648 25.46 -16.79 -24.59
C SER A 648 26.64 -15.84 -24.40
N ASP A 649 27.39 -15.57 -25.48
CA ASP A 649 28.53 -14.65 -25.46
C ASP A 649 28.15 -13.29 -24.85
N VAL A 650 27.00 -12.74 -25.27
CA VAL A 650 26.35 -11.56 -24.68
C VAL A 650 24.94 -11.92 -24.22
N ASN A 651 24.55 -11.40 -23.06
CA ASN A 651 23.23 -11.59 -22.45
C ASN A 651 22.63 -10.18 -22.27
N ILE A 652 21.43 -9.95 -22.81
CA ILE A 652 20.78 -8.65 -22.87
C ILE A 652 19.58 -8.68 -21.93
N PHE A 653 19.62 -7.91 -20.85
CA PHE A 653 18.56 -7.81 -19.86
C PHE A 653 17.78 -6.51 -20.12
N MET A 654 16.47 -6.62 -20.37
CA MET A 654 15.63 -5.48 -20.77
C MET A 654 14.14 -5.71 -20.49
N HIS A 655 13.35 -4.64 -20.53
CA HIS A 655 11.89 -4.68 -20.36
C HIS A 655 11.16 -5.23 -21.60
N ALA A 656 9.88 -5.56 -21.45
CA ALA A 656 9.06 -6.14 -22.51
C ALA A 656 8.61 -5.14 -23.60
N HIS A 657 8.61 -3.84 -23.29
CA HIS A 657 8.06 -2.80 -24.14
C HIS A 657 8.91 -2.52 -25.38
N ARG A 658 8.33 -2.72 -26.57
CA ARG A 658 9.01 -2.37 -27.83
C ARG A 658 9.28 -0.88 -27.95
N TYR A 659 8.28 -0.04 -27.68
CA TYR A 659 8.36 1.41 -27.74
C TYR A 659 8.10 1.98 -26.34
N ALA A 660 9.09 2.67 -25.77
CA ALA A 660 8.99 3.25 -24.43
C ALA A 660 10.02 4.36 -24.18
N TRP A 661 9.73 5.25 -23.21
CA TRP A 661 10.62 6.33 -22.79
C TRP A 661 11.95 5.85 -22.16
N HIS A 662 12.00 4.59 -21.72
CA HIS A 662 13.21 3.96 -21.16
C HIS A 662 14.15 3.38 -22.23
N ASN A 663 13.73 3.36 -23.49
CA ASN A 663 14.56 3.04 -24.65
C ASN A 663 15.25 4.31 -25.19
N ASP A 664 16.20 4.16 -26.12
CA ASP A 664 17.01 5.28 -26.62
C ASP A 664 16.28 6.10 -27.71
N ASP A 665 16.12 7.41 -27.51
CA ASP A 665 15.47 8.34 -28.46
C ASP A 665 16.17 8.35 -29.83
N LEU A 666 17.51 8.32 -29.83
CA LEU A 666 18.32 8.23 -31.05
C LEU A 666 18.11 6.93 -31.85
N LEU A 667 17.42 5.94 -31.26
CA LEU A 667 17.03 4.66 -31.87
C LEU A 667 15.50 4.51 -31.96
N ASP A 668 14.78 5.64 -32.10
CA ASP A 668 13.32 5.70 -32.29
C ASP A 668 12.52 5.20 -31.07
N GLY A 669 13.17 5.05 -29.91
CA GLY A 669 12.62 4.36 -28.75
C GLY A 669 12.35 2.86 -29.01
N ASP A 670 12.82 2.30 -30.14
CA ASP A 670 12.50 0.95 -30.60
C ASP A 670 13.50 -0.08 -30.07
N ALA A 671 13.04 -0.97 -29.19
CA ALA A 671 13.80 -2.10 -28.68
C ALA A 671 14.43 -2.97 -29.80
N VAL A 672 13.78 -3.07 -30.97
CA VAL A 672 14.32 -3.80 -32.13
C VAL A 672 15.57 -3.10 -32.67
N GLN A 673 15.59 -1.77 -32.74
CA GLN A 673 16.78 -1.00 -33.15
C GLN A 673 17.91 -1.17 -32.13
N MET A 674 17.60 -1.11 -30.83
CA MET A 674 18.58 -1.29 -29.75
C MET A 674 19.24 -2.68 -29.80
N ILE A 675 18.47 -3.77 -29.87
CA ILE A 675 19.02 -5.13 -29.94
C ILE A 675 19.84 -5.36 -31.23
N SER A 676 19.33 -4.85 -32.36
CA SER A 676 19.95 -5.02 -33.67
C SER A 676 21.27 -4.27 -33.78
N ARG A 677 21.32 -3.02 -33.31
CA ARG A 677 22.53 -2.18 -33.38
C ARG A 677 23.51 -2.35 -32.22
N LEU A 678 23.14 -3.08 -31.16
CA LEU A 678 24.04 -3.38 -30.04
C LEU A 678 25.28 -4.15 -30.51
N SER A 679 26.45 -3.52 -30.37
CA SER A 679 27.76 -4.14 -30.56
C SER A 679 28.06 -5.15 -29.45
N ALA A 680 28.22 -6.42 -29.85
CA ALA A 680 28.62 -7.49 -28.95
C ALA A 680 30.10 -7.37 -28.55
N GLU A 681 30.89 -6.73 -29.38
CA GLU A 681 32.32 -6.43 -29.23
C GLU A 681 32.52 -5.49 -28.04
N ARG A 682 31.75 -4.39 -27.95
CA ARG A 682 31.77 -3.49 -26.79
C ARG A 682 31.28 -4.19 -25.53
N ALA A 683 30.14 -4.88 -25.58
CA ALA A 683 29.60 -5.60 -24.42
C ALA A 683 30.55 -6.70 -23.91
N THR A 684 31.35 -7.30 -24.81
CA THR A 684 32.44 -8.22 -24.47
C THR A 684 33.62 -7.49 -23.84
N ARG A 685 34.15 -6.47 -24.51
CA ARG A 685 35.35 -5.72 -24.13
C ARG A 685 35.20 -4.99 -22.79
N GLU A 686 34.12 -4.24 -22.61
CA GLU A 686 33.78 -3.54 -21.36
C GLU A 686 33.14 -4.47 -20.32
N GLY A 687 32.75 -5.68 -20.72
CA GLY A 687 32.11 -6.69 -19.88
C GLY A 687 30.66 -6.37 -19.50
N TYR A 688 30.35 -5.10 -19.25
CA TYR A 688 29.03 -4.54 -18.93
C TYR A 688 28.79 -3.26 -19.73
N MET A 689 27.59 -3.11 -20.28
CA MET A 689 27.11 -1.92 -20.96
C MET A 689 25.66 -1.67 -20.57
N ASN A 690 25.35 -0.48 -20.04
CA ASN A 690 23.96 -0.04 -19.90
C ASN A 690 23.37 0.18 -21.32
N MET A 691 22.12 -0.26 -21.53
CA MET A 691 21.44 -0.16 -22.82
C MET A 691 20.83 1.23 -23.07
N ARG A 692 20.64 2.06 -22.04
CA ARG A 692 20.26 3.46 -22.16
C ARG A 692 21.52 4.33 -22.21
N CYS A 693 21.62 5.18 -23.22
CA CYS A 693 22.76 6.07 -23.39
C CYS A 693 22.48 7.53 -22.97
N HIS A 694 21.21 7.94 -22.82
CA HIS A 694 20.85 9.24 -22.27
C HIS A 694 21.05 9.33 -20.75
N TRP A 695 21.67 10.42 -20.28
CA TRP A 695 22.09 10.61 -18.89
C TRP A 695 20.95 10.84 -17.88
N ASP A 696 19.83 11.41 -18.31
CA ASP A 696 18.70 11.69 -17.43
C ASP A 696 17.60 10.61 -17.57
N PRO A 697 17.06 10.07 -16.46
CA PRO A 697 17.61 10.11 -15.10
C PRO A 697 18.80 9.15 -14.94
N GLY A 698 19.67 9.42 -13.96
CA GLY A 698 20.72 8.47 -13.53
C GLY A 698 22.18 8.97 -13.51
N CYS A 699 22.51 10.00 -14.27
CA CYS A 699 23.87 10.58 -14.37
C CYS A 699 23.87 12.11 -14.25
N PRO A 700 25.00 12.76 -13.88
CA PRO A 700 26.29 12.15 -13.51
C PRO A 700 26.40 11.76 -12.02
N ALA A 701 25.48 12.24 -11.18
CA ALA A 701 25.46 12.00 -9.73
C ALA A 701 24.00 11.91 -9.25
N TRP A 702 23.39 10.73 -9.46
CA TRP A 702 21.96 10.55 -9.21
C TRP A 702 21.66 10.20 -7.75
N MET A 703 22.30 9.16 -7.20
CA MET A 703 22.03 8.65 -5.85
C MET A 703 23.16 8.94 -4.87
N HIS A 704 22.81 9.26 -3.64
CA HIS A 704 23.74 9.60 -2.56
C HIS A 704 23.45 8.74 -1.31
N PRO A 705 23.98 7.49 -1.23
CA PRO A 705 23.78 6.61 -0.09
C PRO A 705 24.24 7.24 1.25
N GLY A 706 23.28 7.81 1.98
CA GLY A 706 23.52 8.64 3.16
C GLY A 706 22.60 9.86 3.27
N THR A 707 21.88 10.23 2.21
CA THR A 707 20.75 11.16 2.29
C THR A 707 19.70 10.63 3.26
N VAL A 708 19.16 11.52 4.10
CA VAL A 708 18.07 11.24 5.06
C VAL A 708 16.77 12.00 4.76
N GLU A 709 16.78 12.88 3.76
CA GLU A 709 15.62 13.62 3.27
C GLU A 709 15.00 12.85 2.10
N GLU A 710 13.67 12.64 2.09
CA GLU A 710 13.02 11.89 1.01
C GLU A 710 12.79 12.74 -0.24
N ASP A 711 13.50 12.41 -1.34
CA ASP A 711 13.14 12.86 -2.69
C ASP A 711 12.06 11.93 -3.27
N VAL A 712 10.89 12.49 -3.63
CA VAL A 712 9.75 11.78 -4.22
C VAL A 712 10.14 11.01 -5.50
N ASN A 713 11.17 11.49 -6.22
CA ASN A 713 11.68 10.90 -7.46
C ASN A 713 12.74 9.80 -7.23
N LYS A 714 13.19 9.62 -5.98
CA LYS A 714 14.30 8.73 -5.58
C LYS A 714 14.03 8.05 -4.24
N GLN A 715 12.83 7.48 -4.08
CA GLN A 715 12.34 6.91 -2.81
C GLN A 715 13.27 5.83 -2.23
N GLU A 716 14.07 5.20 -3.07
CA GLU A 716 15.10 4.24 -2.69
C GLU A 716 16.40 4.85 -2.10
N GLU A 717 16.69 6.15 -2.27
CA GLU A 717 17.96 6.78 -1.88
C GLU A 717 18.23 6.66 -0.36
N THR A 718 17.22 6.91 0.46
CA THR A 718 17.29 6.76 1.92
C THR A 718 17.47 5.30 2.35
N MET A 719 17.06 4.35 1.51
CA MET A 719 17.17 2.90 1.74
C MET A 719 18.48 2.31 1.19
N LEU A 720 19.20 3.01 0.31
CA LEU A 720 20.45 2.51 -0.29
C LEU A 720 21.53 2.26 0.74
N ALA A 721 21.77 3.17 1.69
CA ALA A 721 22.83 3.02 2.69
C ALA A 721 22.67 1.73 3.52
N LYS A 722 21.43 1.42 3.92
CA LYS A 722 21.09 0.16 4.61
C LYS A 722 21.26 -1.04 3.68
N SER A 723 20.65 -1.00 2.49
CA SER A 723 20.67 -2.11 1.53
C SER A 723 22.09 -2.47 1.09
N TRP A 724 22.94 -1.46 0.93
CA TRP A 724 24.38 -1.61 0.67
C TRP A 724 25.08 -2.38 1.78
N SER A 725 24.84 -2.03 3.04
CA SER A 725 25.42 -2.74 4.19
C SER A 725 24.99 -4.22 4.30
N GLU A 726 23.84 -4.58 3.73
CA GLU A 726 23.34 -5.96 3.71
C GLU A 726 23.87 -6.77 2.51
N LEU A 727 24.05 -6.14 1.34
CA LEU A 727 24.52 -6.75 0.09
C LEU A 727 26.05 -6.78 -0.03
N PHE A 728 26.70 -5.73 0.45
CA PHE A 728 28.15 -5.46 0.35
C PHE A 728 28.76 -5.16 1.74
N PRO A 729 28.62 -6.05 2.74
CA PRO A 729 29.00 -5.81 4.15
C PRO A 729 30.51 -5.61 4.40
N LEU A 730 31.35 -5.70 3.37
CA LEU A 730 32.81 -5.53 3.44
C LEU A 730 33.30 -4.36 2.59
N ASP A 731 32.41 -3.68 1.88
CA ASP A 731 32.70 -2.59 0.96
C ASP A 731 32.16 -1.26 1.55
N PRO A 732 32.89 -0.14 1.46
CA PRO A 732 32.42 1.13 1.99
C PRO A 732 31.17 1.62 1.26
N ILE A 733 30.22 2.19 2.00
CA ILE A 733 29.05 2.86 1.42
C ILE A 733 29.54 4.05 0.57
N PRO A 734 29.21 4.13 -0.73
CA PRO A 734 29.74 5.15 -1.61
C PRO A 734 28.98 6.47 -1.44
N LYS A 735 29.69 7.59 -1.64
CA LYS A 735 29.09 8.94 -1.55
C LYS A 735 28.13 9.27 -2.71
N VAL A 736 28.38 8.67 -3.87
CA VAL A 736 27.62 8.84 -5.11
C VAL A 736 27.54 7.48 -5.79
N LEU A 737 26.35 7.14 -6.29
CA LEU A 737 26.05 5.94 -7.03
C LEU A 737 25.23 6.37 -8.26
N ALA A 738 25.74 6.11 -9.47
CA ALA A 738 25.19 6.70 -10.70
C ALA A 738 25.46 5.82 -11.94
N GLN A 739 24.44 5.69 -12.77
CA GLN A 739 24.45 5.16 -14.14
C GLN A 739 23.12 5.56 -14.80
N PRO A 740 22.97 5.53 -16.13
CA PRO A 740 21.65 5.69 -16.77
C PRO A 740 20.62 4.71 -16.18
N CYS A 741 19.36 5.14 -16.10
CA CYS A 741 18.29 4.44 -15.36
C CYS A 741 17.92 3.04 -15.86
N CYS A 742 16.88 2.51 -15.22
CA CYS A 742 15.92 1.59 -15.83
C CYS A 742 16.41 0.17 -16.08
N ALA A 743 17.50 -0.25 -15.42
CA ALA A 743 17.94 -1.66 -15.32
C ALA A 743 18.05 -2.42 -16.66
N GLN A 744 18.23 -1.72 -17.79
CA GLN A 744 18.44 -2.34 -19.10
C GLN A 744 19.94 -2.41 -19.37
N PHE A 745 20.52 -3.61 -19.54
CA PHE A 745 21.96 -3.78 -19.72
C PHE A 745 22.35 -5.03 -20.52
N ALA A 746 23.42 -4.91 -21.30
CA ALA A 746 24.11 -6.00 -21.96
C ALA A 746 25.37 -6.39 -21.20
N ILE A 747 25.63 -7.68 -21.05
CA ILE A 747 26.74 -8.22 -20.26
C ILE A 747 27.31 -9.50 -20.87
N SER A 748 28.64 -9.65 -20.83
CA SER A 748 29.31 -10.85 -21.34
C SER A 748 29.23 -12.04 -20.38
N LYS A 749 29.24 -13.27 -20.91
CA LYS A 749 29.33 -14.48 -20.08
C LYS A 749 30.60 -14.51 -19.23
N GLU A 750 31.71 -13.98 -19.73
CA GLU A 750 32.96 -13.82 -18.98
C GLU A 750 32.75 -12.90 -17.77
N ARG A 751 31.97 -11.81 -17.93
CA ARG A 751 31.72 -10.89 -16.82
C ARG A 751 30.77 -11.47 -15.78
N ILE A 752 29.71 -12.18 -16.19
CA ILE A 752 28.88 -12.96 -15.26
C ILE A 752 29.72 -13.99 -14.50
N ARG A 753 30.58 -14.75 -15.20
CA ARG A 753 31.44 -15.78 -14.60
C ARG A 753 32.60 -15.22 -13.76
N SER A 754 32.86 -13.92 -13.81
CA SER A 754 33.83 -13.28 -12.92
C SER A 754 33.36 -13.27 -11.45
N LEU A 755 32.05 -13.39 -11.19
CA LEU A 755 31.51 -13.66 -9.86
C LEU A 755 31.08 -15.13 -9.75
N PRO A 756 31.37 -15.83 -8.63
CA PRO A 756 30.97 -17.22 -8.45
C PRO A 756 29.44 -17.33 -8.31
N LEU A 757 28.84 -18.40 -8.83
CA LEU A 757 27.40 -18.68 -8.79
C LEU A 757 26.75 -18.44 -7.41
N ALA A 758 27.44 -18.82 -6.32
CA ALA A 758 26.98 -18.61 -4.95
C ALA A 758 26.73 -17.13 -4.58
N ARG A 759 27.37 -16.17 -5.26
CA ARG A 759 27.15 -14.73 -5.06
C ARG A 759 25.80 -14.29 -5.63
N TYR A 760 25.42 -14.79 -6.81
CA TYR A 760 24.08 -14.56 -7.38
C TYR A 760 22.97 -15.23 -6.55
N VAL A 761 23.22 -16.45 -6.04
CA VAL A 761 22.32 -17.10 -5.09
C VAL A 761 22.16 -16.27 -3.83
N PHE A 762 23.25 -15.75 -3.24
CA PHE A 762 23.19 -14.85 -2.08
C PHE A 762 22.38 -13.57 -2.36
N TYR A 763 22.52 -12.97 -3.54
CA TYR A 763 21.72 -11.81 -3.96
C TYR A 763 20.23 -12.15 -4.08
N ARG A 764 19.89 -13.29 -4.71
CA ARG A 764 18.49 -13.76 -4.81
C ARG A 764 17.90 -14.08 -3.43
N ASP A 765 18.71 -14.64 -2.53
CA ASP A 765 18.35 -14.90 -1.14
C ASP A 765 18.19 -13.61 -0.32
N TRP A 766 18.94 -12.53 -0.59
CA TRP A 766 18.64 -11.22 -0.01
C TRP A 766 17.27 -10.73 -0.47
N LEU A 767 16.98 -10.83 -1.77
CA LEU A 767 15.72 -10.37 -2.36
C LEU A 767 14.49 -11.14 -1.83
N PHE A 768 14.63 -12.42 -1.48
CA PHE A 768 13.58 -13.18 -0.76
C PHE A 768 13.40 -12.78 0.72
N ARG A 769 14.45 -12.28 1.39
CA ARG A 769 14.48 -12.04 2.84
C ARG A 769 14.29 -10.57 3.25
N THR A 770 14.57 -9.62 2.36
CA THR A 770 14.47 -8.18 2.63
C THR A 770 13.03 -7.78 2.98
N SER A 771 12.90 -6.86 3.94
CA SER A 771 11.60 -6.31 4.38
C SER A 771 11.14 -5.12 3.52
N LEU A 772 11.93 -4.70 2.54
CA LEU A 772 11.55 -3.64 1.59
C LEU A 772 10.35 -4.10 0.74
N SER A 773 9.52 -3.16 0.31
CA SER A 773 8.46 -3.43 -0.68
C SER A 773 9.03 -3.89 -2.02
N ASP A 774 8.20 -4.46 -2.88
CA ASP A 774 8.67 -5.03 -4.14
C ASP A 774 9.22 -3.95 -5.07
N TYR A 775 8.47 -2.84 -5.20
CA TYR A 775 8.90 -1.60 -5.84
C TYR A 775 10.25 -1.08 -5.33
N ILE A 776 10.40 -0.82 -4.02
CA ILE A 776 11.66 -0.28 -3.47
C ILE A 776 12.81 -1.29 -3.63
N SER A 777 12.55 -2.60 -3.52
CA SER A 777 13.58 -3.61 -3.76
C SER A 777 14.03 -3.69 -5.22
N GLY A 778 13.17 -3.39 -6.21
CA GLY A 778 13.57 -3.23 -7.61
C GLY A 778 14.39 -1.96 -7.83
N ARG A 779 13.89 -0.82 -7.35
CA ARG A 779 14.54 0.50 -7.42
C ARG A 779 15.94 0.53 -6.79
N VAL A 780 16.14 -0.11 -5.63
CA VAL A 780 17.48 -0.30 -5.03
C VAL A 780 18.43 -1.04 -5.98
N TRP A 781 17.92 -2.01 -6.74
CA TRP A 781 18.72 -2.83 -7.64
C TRP A 781 19.05 -2.13 -8.97
N GLU A 782 18.15 -1.25 -9.46
CA GLU A 782 18.34 -0.40 -10.65
C GLU A 782 19.71 0.30 -10.68
N TYR A 783 20.20 0.74 -9.51
CA TYR A 783 21.45 1.49 -9.36
C TYR A 783 22.62 0.72 -8.72
N ILE A 784 22.55 -0.61 -8.56
CA ILE A 784 23.72 -1.42 -8.13
C ILE A 784 24.22 -2.41 -9.19
N TRP A 785 23.51 -2.62 -10.29
CA TRP A 785 23.94 -3.53 -11.36
C TRP A 785 25.32 -3.16 -11.90
N GLN A 786 25.59 -1.87 -12.12
CA GLN A 786 26.91 -1.39 -12.51
C GLN A 786 27.95 -1.71 -11.44
N PHE A 787 27.71 -1.47 -10.15
CA PHE A 787 28.68 -1.80 -9.10
C PHE A 787 29.00 -3.31 -9.04
N ILE A 788 27.98 -4.17 -9.22
CA ILE A 788 28.15 -5.63 -9.29
C ILE A 788 29.00 -6.04 -10.52
N PHE A 789 28.90 -5.31 -11.63
CA PHE A 789 29.49 -5.68 -12.93
C PHE A 789 30.63 -4.77 -13.43
N THR A 790 31.06 -3.75 -12.68
CA THR A 790 32.30 -2.98 -12.90
C THR A 790 33.17 -3.00 -11.65
N GLY A 791 32.58 -2.80 -10.47
CA GLY A 791 33.27 -2.46 -9.22
C GLY A 791 33.30 -0.94 -8.97
N ASP A 792 32.78 -0.15 -9.90
CA ASP A 792 32.71 1.30 -9.84
C ASP A 792 31.30 1.77 -9.47
N ASN A 793 31.22 2.81 -8.65
CA ASN A 793 29.94 3.36 -8.20
C ASN A 793 29.30 4.29 -9.25
N VAL A 794 30.12 4.91 -10.12
CA VAL A 794 29.70 5.88 -11.13
C VAL A 794 30.10 5.38 -12.51
N VAL A 795 29.13 4.98 -13.32
CA VAL A 795 29.32 4.46 -14.69
C VAL A 795 28.48 5.30 -15.65
N CYS A 796 28.98 6.52 -15.90
CA CYS A 796 28.36 7.53 -16.76
C CYS A 796 29.26 7.82 -17.97
N PRO A 797 29.28 6.96 -19.01
CA PRO A 797 30.00 7.24 -20.24
C PRO A 797 29.40 8.48 -20.94
N LYS A 798 30.20 9.26 -21.67
CA LYS A 798 29.67 10.35 -22.49
C LYS A 798 28.62 9.83 -23.48
N GLU A 799 27.50 10.53 -23.62
CA GLU A 799 26.35 10.08 -24.43
C GLU A 799 26.77 9.75 -25.88
N HIS A 800 27.51 10.65 -26.54
CA HIS A 800 27.99 10.43 -27.92
C HIS A 800 28.89 9.18 -28.06
N VAL A 801 29.75 8.90 -27.08
CA VAL A 801 30.57 7.66 -27.03
C VAL A 801 29.70 6.44 -26.74
N CYS A 802 28.66 6.59 -25.93
CA CYS A 802 27.69 5.54 -25.64
C CYS A 802 26.96 5.13 -26.94
N TYR A 803 26.36 6.09 -27.64
CA TYR A 803 25.68 5.88 -28.92
C TYR A 803 26.60 5.34 -30.02
N CYS A 804 27.80 5.90 -30.15
CA CYS A 804 28.71 5.54 -31.24
C CYS A 804 29.32 4.15 -31.07
N ASP A 805 30.07 3.91 -29.99
CA ASP A 805 30.73 2.61 -29.79
C ASP A 805 29.76 1.52 -29.32
N GLY A 806 28.55 1.87 -28.85
CA GLY A 806 27.51 0.93 -28.42
C GLY A 806 26.52 0.53 -29.50
N PHE A 807 25.99 1.51 -30.23
CA PHE A 807 24.90 1.34 -31.21
C PHE A 807 25.23 1.84 -32.62
N GLY A 808 26.50 2.18 -32.90
CA GLY A 808 26.92 2.68 -34.20
C GLY A 808 26.23 3.99 -34.62
N VAL A 809 25.91 4.88 -33.68
CA VAL A 809 25.36 6.21 -34.00
C VAL A 809 26.42 7.27 -33.63
N CYS A 810 27.23 7.65 -34.61
CA CYS A 810 28.46 8.42 -34.43
C CYS A 810 28.38 9.80 -35.06
N PHE A 811 28.26 10.85 -34.25
CA PHE A 811 28.17 12.23 -34.75
C PHE A 811 29.51 12.80 -35.23
N GLY A 812 30.65 12.18 -34.88
CA GLY A 812 31.99 12.59 -35.30
C GLY A 812 32.76 13.41 -34.26
N GLY A 813 32.10 13.75 -33.16
CA GLY A 813 32.62 14.51 -32.03
C GLY A 813 31.53 14.86 -31.02
N GLU A 814 31.97 15.36 -29.86
CA GLU A 814 31.10 15.82 -28.78
C GLU A 814 30.36 17.11 -29.17
N ASP A 815 31.02 18.01 -29.90
CA ASP A 815 30.45 19.28 -30.38
C ASP A 815 29.33 19.05 -31.41
N GLU A 816 29.51 18.09 -32.33
CA GLU A 816 28.50 17.68 -33.31
C GLU A 816 27.27 17.06 -32.64
N TYR A 817 27.48 16.19 -31.64
CA TYR A 817 26.39 15.65 -30.82
C TYR A 817 25.65 16.73 -30.03
N ILE A 818 26.36 17.68 -29.42
CA ILE A 818 25.75 18.83 -28.71
C ILE A 818 24.95 19.71 -29.69
N ALA A 819 25.47 19.96 -30.89
CA ALA A 819 24.77 20.71 -31.94
C ALA A 819 23.52 20.00 -32.48
N TYR A 820 23.47 18.67 -32.40
CA TYR A 820 22.25 17.88 -32.59
C TYR A 820 21.30 18.01 -31.40
N TYR A 821 21.77 17.73 -30.19
CA TYR A 821 20.96 17.69 -28.97
C TYR A 821 20.26 19.02 -28.67
N ILE A 822 20.92 20.15 -28.91
CA ILE A 822 20.31 21.50 -28.78
C ILE A 822 19.08 21.65 -29.69
N ARG A 823 19.15 21.17 -30.95
CA ARG A 823 18.01 21.23 -31.88
C ARG A 823 16.94 20.19 -31.58
N HIS A 824 17.31 19.03 -31.03
CA HIS A 824 16.36 18.05 -30.51
C HIS A 824 15.53 18.65 -29.37
N LYS A 825 16.18 19.31 -28.41
CA LYS A 825 15.50 20.00 -27.30
C LYS A 825 14.75 21.28 -27.73
N GLU A 826 15.13 21.93 -28.84
CA GLU A 826 14.28 22.96 -29.47
C GLU A 826 13.00 22.33 -30.04
N ARG A 827 13.10 21.18 -30.73
CA ARG A 827 11.94 20.47 -31.30
C ARG A 827 10.94 20.08 -30.20
N GLU A 828 11.41 19.41 -29.15
CA GLU A 828 10.59 19.02 -27.99
C GLU A 828 9.89 20.24 -27.37
N LYS A 829 10.61 21.34 -27.14
CA LYS A 829 10.01 22.56 -26.56
C LYS A 829 8.91 23.16 -27.44
N LEU A 830 9.05 23.11 -28.76
CA LEU A 830 8.02 23.58 -29.69
C LEU A 830 6.84 22.61 -29.77
N GLU A 831 7.09 21.31 -29.68
CA GLU A 831 6.06 20.27 -29.53
C GLU A 831 5.26 20.47 -28.23
N ASP A 832 5.90 20.93 -27.15
CA ASP A 832 5.26 21.31 -25.89
C ASP A 832 4.43 22.59 -26.03
N GLU A 833 5.00 23.67 -26.57
CA GLU A 833 4.29 24.94 -26.86
C GLU A 833 3.03 24.71 -27.71
N LEU A 834 3.09 23.81 -28.70
CA LEU A 834 1.95 23.47 -29.55
C LEU A 834 0.84 22.73 -28.78
N ARG A 835 1.20 21.80 -27.88
CA ARG A 835 0.23 21.11 -27.02
C ARG A 835 -0.42 22.06 -26.02
N GLU A 836 0.35 22.97 -25.41
CA GLU A 836 -0.20 24.01 -24.53
C GLU A 836 -1.15 24.95 -25.28
N TRP A 837 -0.81 25.37 -26.50
CA TRP A 837 -1.69 26.19 -27.35
C TRP A 837 -3.01 25.47 -27.69
N HIS A 838 -2.96 24.18 -28.05
CA HIS A 838 -4.18 23.40 -28.30
C HIS A 838 -5.06 23.29 -27.05
N ILE A 839 -4.49 23.04 -25.87
CA ILE A 839 -5.21 22.99 -24.59
C ILE A 839 -5.81 24.36 -24.23
N SER A 840 -5.11 25.46 -24.51
CA SER A 840 -5.63 26.82 -24.32
C SER A 840 -6.84 27.09 -25.21
N LYS A 841 -6.75 26.70 -26.49
CA LYS A 841 -7.83 26.83 -27.47
C LYS A 841 -9.06 25.99 -27.12
N GLU A 842 -8.89 24.73 -26.74
CA GLU A 842 -10.00 23.87 -26.32
C GLU A 842 -10.74 24.48 -25.11
N LYS A 843 -10.01 25.02 -24.12
CA LYS A 843 -10.62 25.73 -22.99
C LYS A 843 -11.40 26.95 -23.44
N PHE A 844 -10.79 27.82 -24.25
CA PHE A 844 -11.41 29.05 -24.76
C PHE A 844 -12.69 28.77 -25.57
N ASP A 845 -12.64 27.78 -26.48
CA ASP A 845 -13.80 27.37 -27.29
C ASP A 845 -14.90 26.70 -26.44
N SER A 846 -14.57 26.11 -25.29
CA SER A 846 -15.51 25.34 -24.45
C SER A 846 -16.38 26.14 -23.49
N ASN A 847 -15.89 27.25 -22.91
CA ASN A 847 -16.65 28.03 -21.92
C ASN A 847 -16.45 29.56 -22.04
N PRO A 848 -16.93 30.20 -23.13
CA PRO A 848 -16.65 31.62 -23.41
C PRO A 848 -17.22 32.63 -22.40
N GLU A 849 -18.24 32.25 -21.62
CA GLU A 849 -18.91 33.15 -20.66
C GLU A 849 -18.36 33.08 -19.22
N GLU A 850 -17.54 32.07 -18.89
CA GLU A 850 -17.07 31.86 -17.50
C GLU A 850 -15.79 32.65 -17.17
N PHE A 851 -14.88 32.81 -18.13
CA PHE A 851 -13.57 33.46 -17.95
C PHE A 851 -13.55 34.95 -18.36
N GLY A 852 -14.65 35.67 -18.13
CA GLY A 852 -15.05 36.88 -18.86
C GLY A 852 -14.08 38.08 -18.97
N ASP A 853 -12.97 38.12 -18.22
CA ASP A 853 -11.86 39.08 -18.38
C ASP A 853 -10.46 38.46 -18.10
N GLU A 854 -10.35 37.13 -17.90
CA GLU A 854 -9.17 36.50 -17.26
C GLU A 854 -8.40 35.48 -18.14
N LEU A 855 -8.91 35.13 -19.32
CA LEU A 855 -8.21 34.26 -20.29
C LEU A 855 -7.91 35.03 -21.59
N GLU A 856 -6.63 35.20 -21.95
CA GLU A 856 -6.27 35.78 -23.24
C GLU A 856 -6.60 34.80 -24.39
N PRO A 857 -7.20 35.27 -25.51
CA PRO A 857 -7.51 34.41 -26.65
C PRO A 857 -6.22 33.91 -27.34
N PRO A 858 -6.11 32.62 -27.67
CA PRO A 858 -4.89 32.05 -28.25
C PRO A 858 -4.58 32.66 -29.63
N GLU A 859 -3.30 32.97 -29.87
CA GLU A 859 -2.84 33.65 -31.08
C GLU A 859 -3.21 32.86 -32.36
N VAL A 860 -3.91 33.53 -33.29
CA VAL A 860 -4.40 32.93 -34.53
C VAL A 860 -3.25 32.73 -35.52
N GLY A 861 -3.01 31.47 -35.93
CA GLY A 861 -1.92 31.10 -36.84
C GLY A 861 -0.60 30.71 -36.14
N ARG A 862 -0.54 30.81 -34.81
CA ARG A 862 0.61 30.36 -34.00
C ARG A 862 0.78 28.84 -34.08
N ASP A 863 -0.31 28.09 -34.21
CA ASP A 863 -0.34 26.67 -34.56
C ASP A 863 0.47 26.37 -35.83
N LEU A 864 0.15 27.07 -36.93
CA LEU A 864 0.81 26.87 -38.23
C LEU A 864 2.30 27.29 -38.22
N GLU A 865 2.68 28.29 -37.41
CA GLU A 865 4.10 28.63 -37.20
C GLU A 865 4.85 27.52 -36.45
N LEU A 866 4.28 27.03 -35.35
CA LEU A 866 4.85 25.97 -34.52
C LEU A 866 4.98 24.67 -35.32
N GLU A 867 3.90 24.20 -35.96
CA GLU A 867 3.93 23.03 -36.86
C GLU A 867 5.01 23.16 -37.95
N GLY A 868 5.12 24.34 -38.57
CA GLY A 868 6.13 24.62 -39.60
C GLY A 868 7.57 24.49 -39.08
N ARG A 869 7.84 25.01 -37.87
CA ARG A 869 9.15 24.92 -37.22
C ARG A 869 9.47 23.50 -36.75
N ILE A 870 8.52 22.83 -36.10
CA ILE A 870 8.66 21.42 -35.64
C ILE A 870 8.99 20.53 -36.84
N LYS A 871 8.25 20.65 -37.94
CA LYS A 871 8.48 19.87 -39.16
C LYS A 871 9.85 20.10 -39.78
N GLY A 872 10.36 21.34 -39.75
CA GLY A 872 11.71 21.67 -40.19
C GLY A 872 12.80 21.05 -39.31
N LEU A 873 12.65 21.16 -37.99
CA LEU A 873 13.58 20.57 -37.02
C LEU A 873 13.55 19.04 -37.04
N LEU A 874 12.38 18.43 -37.19
CA LEU A 874 12.20 16.98 -37.30
C LEU A 874 12.93 16.43 -38.53
N ALA A 875 12.73 17.05 -39.71
CA ALA A 875 13.40 16.65 -40.93
C ALA A 875 14.94 16.81 -40.86
N TRP A 876 15.43 17.87 -40.20
CA TRP A 876 16.86 18.06 -39.96
C TRP A 876 17.41 17.01 -38.97
N CYS A 877 16.71 16.76 -37.87
CA CYS A 877 17.11 15.77 -36.86
C CYS A 877 17.22 14.39 -37.49
N GLU A 878 16.24 13.98 -38.29
CA GLU A 878 16.26 12.66 -38.94
C GLU A 878 17.41 12.52 -39.94
N GLN A 879 17.70 13.57 -40.72
CA GLN A 879 18.86 13.58 -41.59
C GLN A 879 20.17 13.41 -40.81
N GLN A 880 20.34 14.09 -39.66
CA GLN A 880 21.56 13.93 -38.85
C GLN A 880 21.64 12.56 -38.19
N ARG A 881 20.52 12.00 -37.71
CA ARG A 881 20.47 10.63 -37.16
C ARG A 881 20.90 9.60 -38.20
N GLN A 882 20.41 9.71 -39.42
CA GLN A 882 20.77 8.80 -40.50
C GLN A 882 22.26 8.93 -40.89
N LEU A 883 22.78 10.15 -41.01
CA LEU A 883 24.21 10.38 -41.24
C LEU A 883 25.09 9.84 -40.10
N ALA A 884 24.64 9.96 -38.85
CA ALA A 884 25.35 9.40 -37.69
C ALA A 884 25.31 7.86 -37.66
N LYS A 885 24.20 7.23 -38.10
CA LYS A 885 24.10 5.77 -38.31
C LYS A 885 25.12 5.33 -39.38
N GLU A 886 25.10 5.95 -40.56
CA GLU A 886 26.01 5.64 -41.69
C GLU A 886 27.49 5.86 -41.33
N HIS A 887 27.81 6.93 -40.59
CA HIS A 887 29.17 7.21 -40.12
C HIS A 887 29.64 6.20 -39.05
N GLY A 888 28.72 5.65 -38.25
CA GLY A 888 29.00 4.65 -37.23
C GLY A 888 29.02 3.20 -37.72
N ASP A 889 28.41 2.89 -38.87
CA ASP A 889 28.55 1.59 -39.53
C ASP A 889 30.03 1.31 -39.95
N VAL A 890 30.91 2.32 -39.92
CA VAL A 890 32.36 2.18 -40.08
C VAL A 890 33.07 2.02 -38.72
N ALA A 891 33.48 0.79 -38.41
CA ALA A 891 34.13 0.41 -37.14
C ALA A 891 35.30 1.29 -36.69
N MET A 892 36.10 1.83 -37.61
CA MET A 892 37.22 2.74 -37.29
C MET A 892 36.74 4.08 -36.68
N ASN A 893 35.57 4.58 -37.11
CA ASN A 893 35.00 5.81 -36.55
C ASN A 893 34.51 5.58 -35.11
N ARG A 894 33.93 4.40 -34.83
CA ARG A 894 33.55 3.98 -33.47
C ARG A 894 34.73 3.95 -32.50
N ALA A 895 35.85 3.39 -32.94
CA ALA A 895 37.10 3.41 -32.17
C ALA A 895 37.62 4.83 -31.93
N LYS A 896 37.67 5.66 -32.98
CA LYS A 896 38.10 7.06 -32.92
C LYS A 896 37.26 7.89 -31.94
N GLU A 897 35.93 7.79 -32.02
CA GLU A 897 34.99 8.53 -31.15
C GLU A 897 35.17 8.13 -29.68
N ALA A 898 35.36 6.84 -29.40
CA ALA A 898 35.63 6.32 -28.06
C ALA A 898 37.08 6.54 -27.57
N GLY A 899 37.91 7.28 -28.32
CA GLY A 899 39.27 7.62 -27.91
C GLY A 899 40.23 6.42 -27.82
N ARG A 900 39.97 5.34 -28.56
CA ARG A 900 40.69 4.07 -28.49
C ARG A 900 41.32 3.70 -29.84
N ASP A 901 42.48 3.04 -29.81
CA ASP A 901 43.10 2.49 -31.02
C ASP A 901 42.16 1.47 -31.68
N TRP A 902 41.96 1.60 -33.00
CA TRP A 902 41.20 0.64 -33.80
C TRP A 902 41.99 -0.64 -34.04
N LYS A 903 41.33 -1.79 -33.92
CA LYS A 903 41.91 -3.12 -34.16
C LYS A 903 40.95 -4.00 -34.97
N ASP A 904 41.53 -4.96 -35.70
CA ASP A 904 40.79 -6.07 -36.29
C ASP A 904 40.04 -6.83 -35.19
N GLY A 905 38.70 -6.79 -35.22
CA GLY A 905 37.80 -7.36 -34.21
C GLY A 905 36.88 -6.33 -33.55
N ASP A 906 37.15 -5.03 -33.68
CA ASP A 906 36.31 -3.92 -33.17
C ASP A 906 35.06 -3.63 -34.05
N GLY A 907 34.53 -4.65 -34.72
CA GLY A 907 33.45 -4.53 -35.71
C GLY A 907 32.09 -4.14 -35.15
N PHE A 908 31.15 -3.93 -36.07
CA PHE A 908 29.70 -4.08 -35.89
C PHE A 908 29.22 -5.05 -36.97
#